data_AF-A0A2D5H2P8-F1
#
_entry.id   AF-A0A2D5H2P8-F1
#
_cell.length_a   1.000
_cell.length_b   1.000
_cell.length_c   1.000
_cell.angle_alpha   90.00
_cell.angle_beta   90.00
_cell.angle_gamma   90.00
#
_symmetry.space_group_name_H-M   'P 1'
#
loop_
_entity.id
_entity.type
_entity.pdbx_description
1 polymer ?
#
loop_
_entity_poly.entity_id
_entity_poly.type
_entity_poly.pdbx_seq_one_letter_code
_entity_poly.pdbx_strand_id
1 'polypeptide(L)'
;MTYNDIVVLIPCHSLDDFPTELDEKEAESLLNAFAVAWHPELLASSRVIPSWHRSDEPPQFLADRLLLVPKTSEDWLPYGWIEEAEANGATVVSGKIHREEMTEAALLPLRSVEAGAETTQKPELSSDLVADFHALGFCYIQLELLTRCMHHFSSLDEATIQREAIAAADAVLADDNEAARAHLKACFEVLLENRERFYPIDCYLIDLCLLTPEWANASLKQSIKNERPFNILVSGDDLETIASQDSELISLLTKSCQNRESEVIGGEQDQISTPVVPVESIIWQLQSGTKTVQKLVGMTPTTWARRRFGLASVLPMLLHRFGFHSALHLVLDDGIYPDYEQSKIHWEGSDGTILDAFSRIPMSAEGAAGYLRFPQRMAESMEEDQVGALMFAHWPDVKSPFFEDFKRIHQYAPVLGSFVLLNDFFQNTESSGRHSSYDAREYLSPFLSQLVAMRKPDPLSRFINHFVRHDEFTAGRWFHTVARAIYGKPVEDVALLKIEQDIERGHPDADESATLKAVQSLQGFCDDGVEQLAKIILQGAEQHQSGVLLLNSLSFSRRVVVDLPGFAHEPIAHPAVKSTQFDETRKQAVVELPAAGFVWLQPGQISATPPKSSVPIAEPLLLRNEFFEVHIHEETGGIAQIKEYGRKPNRLSQQLAYRFPYQRNISTPGALGDWDTKTPYSATRAVKVELTCAGPGLGEIVTTGEIYDQVSDTTLATFRQTFQLWRGRPILDVKIELEVQTLPDGNPWDHYYAVRFAWGDSTASLTRSLLESAHAFHGERFEGPHYFEIAEGEERVTILNHGLPFHRKTGPRMLDSMLIVEGETKREFQFSIAINQNFPMQIARNVMVPAGNYPSQVGPPRMGDQGWLFHVSVSNVQITRVMDLLESTHQSSPALTGDSSGFAVRLIETEGIHRSVKLRCFKSPVSARQRDFHGKTIVELPVEEDAVLVEMSPYEIAEIELIFQGSV
;
A
#
# COMPACT_ATOMS: atom_id res chain seq x y z
N MET A 1 -5.95 -12.96 -60.72
CA MET A 1 -7.26 -12.39 -60.38
C MET A 1 -7.01 -10.97 -59.88
N THR A 2 -7.88 -10.01 -60.15
CA THR A 2 -7.79 -8.63 -59.62
C THR A 2 -9.10 -8.34 -58.91
N TYR A 3 -9.04 -7.81 -57.69
CA TYR A 3 -10.26 -7.41 -57.00
C TYR A 3 -10.75 -6.06 -57.55
N ASN A 4 -12.07 -5.85 -57.59
CA ASN A 4 -12.67 -4.56 -57.89
C ASN A 4 -12.91 -3.74 -56.61
N ASP A 5 -13.05 -4.41 -55.47
CA ASP A 5 -13.41 -3.81 -54.19
C ASP A 5 -12.98 -4.72 -53.03
N ILE A 6 -12.68 -4.13 -51.87
CA ILE A 6 -12.33 -4.83 -50.62
C ILE A 6 -13.31 -4.34 -49.56
N VAL A 7 -14.09 -5.26 -49.01
CA VAL A 7 -15.21 -4.93 -48.11
C VAL A 7 -15.06 -5.69 -46.80
N VAL A 8 -15.12 -4.98 -45.68
CA VAL A 8 -15.26 -5.56 -44.33
C VAL A 8 -16.73 -5.57 -43.95
N LEU A 9 -17.27 -6.72 -43.55
CA LEU A 9 -18.63 -6.78 -43.01
C LEU A 9 -18.61 -6.42 -41.52
N ILE A 10 -19.53 -5.55 -41.10
CA ILE A 10 -19.63 -5.10 -39.71
C ILE A 10 -20.94 -5.59 -39.05
N PRO A 11 -20.92 -5.88 -37.74
CA PRO A 11 -22.07 -6.45 -37.01
C PRO A 11 -22.99 -5.34 -36.43
N CYS A 12 -23.23 -4.27 -37.20
CA CYS A 12 -23.98 -3.09 -36.76
C CYS A 12 -24.61 -2.37 -37.96
N HIS A 13 -25.53 -1.43 -37.71
CA HIS A 13 -26.24 -0.69 -38.75
C HIS A 13 -25.43 0.50 -39.28
N SER A 14 -24.50 1.00 -38.49
CA SER A 14 -23.60 2.11 -38.78
C SER A 14 -22.37 2.01 -37.89
N LEU A 15 -21.37 2.87 -38.12
CA LEU A 15 -20.25 2.97 -37.19
C LEU A 15 -20.62 3.69 -35.87
N ASP A 16 -21.81 4.28 -35.74
CA ASP A 16 -22.27 4.91 -34.49
C ASP A 16 -22.71 3.86 -33.46
N ASP A 17 -23.18 2.69 -33.92
CA ASP A 17 -23.55 1.52 -33.11
C ASP A 17 -22.53 0.39 -33.23
N PHE A 18 -21.29 0.71 -33.58
CA PHE A 18 -20.20 -0.26 -33.64
C PHE A 18 -19.98 -0.90 -32.26
N PRO A 19 -19.85 -2.24 -32.17
CA PRO A 19 -19.75 -2.90 -30.87
C PRO A 19 -18.44 -2.52 -30.19
N THR A 20 -18.52 -1.99 -28.97
CA THR A 20 -17.36 -1.66 -28.13
C THR A 20 -17.08 -2.72 -27.07
N GLU A 21 -18.07 -3.57 -26.78
CA GLU A 21 -17.97 -4.63 -25.75
C GLU A 21 -18.07 -6.01 -26.39
N LEU A 22 -16.94 -6.55 -26.84
CA LEU A 22 -16.81 -7.92 -27.35
C LEU A 22 -15.80 -8.72 -26.54
N ASP A 23 -15.96 -10.05 -26.54
CA ASP A 23 -14.94 -10.97 -26.02
C ASP A 23 -13.66 -10.92 -26.87
N GLU A 24 -12.52 -11.30 -26.28
CA GLU A 24 -11.18 -11.16 -26.89
C GLU A 24 -11.08 -11.66 -28.34
N LYS A 25 -11.59 -12.86 -28.63
CA LYS A 25 -11.51 -13.46 -29.97
C LYS A 25 -12.37 -12.73 -31.01
N GLU A 26 -13.49 -12.16 -30.58
CA GLU A 26 -14.41 -11.45 -31.46
C GLU A 26 -13.89 -10.05 -31.76
N ALA A 27 -13.39 -9.36 -30.74
CA ALA A 27 -12.67 -8.10 -30.89
C ALA A 27 -11.44 -8.27 -31.81
N GLU A 28 -10.62 -9.31 -31.59
CA GLU A 28 -9.44 -9.59 -32.40
C GLU A 28 -9.79 -9.80 -33.88
N SER A 29 -10.79 -10.65 -34.16
CA SER A 29 -11.25 -10.92 -35.53
C SER A 29 -11.77 -9.65 -36.22
N LEU A 30 -12.54 -8.82 -35.52
CA LEU A 30 -13.10 -7.58 -36.06
C LEU A 30 -12.01 -6.54 -36.38
N LEU A 31 -11.12 -6.26 -35.43
CA LEU A 31 -10.05 -5.29 -35.63
C LEU A 31 -9.04 -5.76 -36.70
N ASN A 32 -8.72 -7.05 -36.72
CA ASN A 32 -7.83 -7.61 -37.75
C ASN A 32 -8.44 -7.54 -39.15
N ALA A 33 -9.76 -7.67 -39.31
CA ALA A 33 -10.38 -7.51 -40.63
C ALA A 33 -10.14 -6.12 -41.23
N PHE A 34 -10.23 -5.07 -40.42
CA PHE A 34 -9.88 -3.71 -40.85
C PHE A 34 -8.38 -3.56 -41.12
N ALA A 35 -7.50 -4.15 -40.30
CA ALA A 35 -6.06 -4.10 -40.53
C ALA A 35 -5.65 -4.83 -41.83
N VAL A 36 -6.11 -6.07 -42.02
CA VAL A 36 -5.77 -6.91 -43.18
C VAL A 36 -6.30 -6.32 -44.49
N ALA A 37 -7.46 -5.66 -44.48
CA ALA A 37 -8.02 -5.05 -45.68
C ALA A 37 -7.07 -4.03 -46.36
N TRP A 38 -6.17 -3.42 -45.58
CA TRP A 38 -5.21 -2.44 -46.06
C TRP A 38 -3.87 -3.03 -46.55
N HIS A 39 -3.74 -4.36 -46.65
CA HIS A 39 -2.52 -5.00 -47.11
C HIS A 39 -2.08 -4.47 -48.51
N PRO A 40 -0.77 -4.21 -48.76
CA PRO A 40 -0.30 -3.55 -49.98
C PRO A 40 -0.66 -4.31 -51.27
N GLU A 41 -0.55 -5.65 -51.30
CA GLU A 41 -0.99 -6.45 -52.46
C GLU A 41 -2.49 -6.30 -52.75
N LEU A 42 -3.33 -6.14 -51.72
CA LEU A 42 -4.76 -5.97 -51.89
C LEU A 42 -5.05 -4.58 -52.49
N LEU A 43 -4.48 -3.52 -51.93
CA LEU A 43 -4.65 -2.13 -52.40
C LEU A 43 -4.15 -1.93 -53.84
N ALA A 44 -3.00 -2.51 -54.18
CA ALA A 44 -2.46 -2.44 -55.53
C ALA A 44 -3.31 -3.21 -56.54
N SER A 45 -4.00 -4.27 -56.10
CA SER A 45 -4.92 -5.04 -56.94
C SER A 45 -6.27 -4.32 -57.15
N SER A 46 -6.83 -3.72 -56.09
CA SER A 46 -8.17 -3.11 -56.10
C SER A 46 -8.18 -1.69 -56.64
N ARG A 47 -7.07 -0.96 -56.48
CA ARG A 47 -6.96 0.47 -56.82
C ARG A 47 -7.99 1.36 -56.11
N VAL A 48 -8.53 0.87 -54.99
CA VAL A 48 -9.47 1.58 -54.10
C VAL A 48 -9.13 1.27 -52.64
N ILE A 49 -9.44 2.19 -51.74
CA ILE A 49 -9.33 1.92 -50.29
C ILE A 49 -10.46 0.99 -49.84
N PRO A 50 -10.27 0.22 -48.75
CA PRO A 50 -11.31 -0.68 -48.26
C PRO A 50 -12.54 0.07 -47.77
N SER A 51 -13.71 -0.54 -48.00
CA SER A 51 -15.00 -0.06 -47.50
C SER A 51 -15.59 -1.05 -46.50
N TRP A 52 -16.68 -0.66 -45.86
CA TRP A 52 -17.44 -1.56 -44.97
C TRP A 52 -18.91 -1.61 -45.37
N HIS A 53 -19.55 -2.74 -45.09
CA HIS A 53 -20.98 -2.96 -45.32
C HIS A 53 -21.61 -3.66 -44.11
N ARG A 54 -22.90 -3.42 -43.91
CA ARG A 54 -23.66 -4.08 -42.85
C ARG A 54 -23.79 -5.57 -43.15
N SER A 55 -23.63 -6.40 -42.13
CA SER A 55 -23.75 -7.85 -42.30
C SER A 55 -25.19 -8.31 -42.55
N ASP A 56 -26.18 -7.59 -42.03
CA ASP A 56 -27.61 -7.90 -42.26
C ASP A 56 -28.13 -7.46 -43.63
N GLU A 57 -27.42 -6.53 -44.28
CA GLU A 57 -27.68 -6.06 -45.64
C GLU A 57 -26.39 -6.11 -46.47
N PRO A 58 -25.87 -7.32 -46.76
CA PRO A 58 -24.57 -7.46 -47.42
C PRO A 58 -24.63 -7.02 -48.89
N PRO A 59 -23.47 -6.73 -49.53
CA PRO A 59 -23.41 -6.23 -50.90
C PRO A 59 -24.13 -7.15 -51.90
N GLN A 60 -24.90 -6.59 -52.83
CA GLN A 60 -25.60 -7.36 -53.87
C GLN A 60 -24.71 -7.71 -55.08
N PHE A 61 -23.66 -6.93 -55.33
CA PHE A 61 -22.71 -7.17 -56.42
C PHE A 61 -21.47 -7.86 -55.86
N LEU A 62 -21.28 -9.13 -56.19
CA LEU A 62 -20.29 -10.01 -55.51
C LEU A 62 -19.08 -10.34 -56.38
N ALA A 63 -19.21 -10.24 -57.71
CA ALA A 63 -18.15 -10.60 -58.64
C ALA A 63 -16.85 -9.79 -58.41
N ASP A 64 -15.73 -10.52 -58.34
CA ASP A 64 -14.37 -9.99 -58.17
C ASP A 64 -14.19 -9.11 -56.91
N ARG A 65 -14.94 -9.35 -55.84
CA ARG A 65 -14.75 -8.66 -54.54
C ARG A 65 -14.06 -9.55 -53.51
N LEU A 66 -13.28 -8.93 -52.64
CA LEU A 66 -12.82 -9.55 -51.40
C LEU A 66 -13.74 -9.13 -50.25
N LEU A 67 -14.33 -10.11 -49.56
CA LEU A 67 -15.23 -9.92 -48.42
C LEU A 67 -14.58 -10.50 -47.18
N LEU A 68 -14.19 -9.64 -46.23
CA LEU A 68 -13.70 -10.05 -44.93
C LEU A 68 -14.88 -10.10 -43.96
N VAL A 69 -15.13 -11.27 -43.40
CA VAL A 69 -16.24 -11.53 -42.46
C VAL A 69 -15.66 -11.80 -41.08
N PRO A 70 -15.62 -10.79 -40.19
CA PRO A 70 -15.26 -11.01 -38.79
C PRO A 70 -16.18 -12.03 -38.13
N LYS A 71 -15.67 -12.75 -37.14
CA LYS A 71 -16.44 -13.77 -36.41
C LYS A 71 -17.78 -13.25 -35.88
N THR A 72 -17.79 -12.06 -35.27
CA THR A 72 -19.01 -11.42 -34.73
C THR A 72 -20.04 -11.05 -35.82
N SER A 73 -19.60 -10.90 -37.06
CA SER A 73 -20.46 -10.57 -38.21
C SER A 73 -21.13 -11.80 -38.83
N GLU A 74 -20.61 -13.01 -38.59
CA GLU A 74 -21.16 -14.24 -39.17
C GLU A 74 -22.61 -14.50 -38.74
N ASP A 75 -22.93 -14.23 -37.46
CA ASP A 75 -24.27 -14.43 -36.91
C ASP A 75 -25.31 -13.44 -37.47
N TRP A 76 -24.86 -12.34 -38.08
CA TRP A 76 -25.72 -11.33 -38.69
C TRP A 76 -26.02 -11.61 -40.17
N LEU A 77 -25.31 -12.56 -40.78
CA LEU A 77 -25.46 -12.85 -42.20
C LEU A 77 -26.75 -13.63 -42.49
N PRO A 78 -27.38 -13.41 -43.66
CA PRO A 78 -28.44 -14.29 -44.13
C PRO A 78 -27.95 -15.74 -44.27
N TYR A 79 -28.81 -16.70 -43.93
CA TYR A 79 -28.48 -18.12 -44.00
C TYR A 79 -28.04 -18.53 -45.41
N GLY A 80 -26.85 -19.15 -45.52
CA GLY A 80 -26.29 -19.65 -46.79
C GLY A 80 -25.67 -18.58 -47.70
N TRP A 81 -25.53 -17.34 -47.21
CA TRP A 81 -25.03 -16.23 -48.02
C TRP A 81 -23.56 -16.38 -48.39
N ILE A 82 -22.73 -16.97 -47.53
CA ILE A 82 -21.29 -17.17 -47.81
C ILE A 82 -21.12 -18.07 -49.04
N GLU A 83 -21.82 -19.21 -49.09
CA GLU A 83 -21.76 -20.12 -50.23
C GLU A 83 -22.30 -19.47 -51.51
N GLU A 84 -23.34 -18.63 -51.40
CA GLU A 84 -23.87 -17.86 -52.52
C GLU A 84 -22.86 -16.82 -53.03
N ALA A 85 -22.16 -16.11 -52.14
CA ALA A 85 -21.18 -15.11 -52.51
C ALA A 85 -19.98 -15.72 -53.24
N GLU A 86 -19.47 -16.85 -52.76
CA GLU A 86 -18.39 -17.58 -53.43
C GLU A 86 -18.83 -18.10 -54.81
N ALA A 87 -20.05 -18.64 -54.92
CA ALA A 87 -20.60 -19.10 -56.20
C ALA A 87 -20.78 -17.97 -57.24
N ASN A 88 -20.99 -16.74 -56.77
CA ASN A 88 -21.11 -15.53 -57.59
C ASN A 88 -19.77 -14.82 -57.85
N GLY A 89 -18.63 -15.46 -57.51
CA GLY A 89 -17.29 -15.00 -57.86
C GLY A 89 -16.65 -14.03 -56.86
N ALA A 90 -17.19 -13.92 -55.64
CA ALA A 90 -16.50 -13.25 -54.55
C ALA A 90 -15.46 -14.16 -53.90
N THR A 91 -14.43 -13.57 -53.33
CA THR A 91 -13.58 -14.24 -52.33
C THR A 91 -14.08 -13.88 -50.95
N VAL A 92 -14.51 -14.86 -50.17
CA VAL A 92 -14.96 -14.66 -48.79
C VAL A 92 -13.92 -15.22 -47.82
N VAL A 93 -13.49 -14.41 -46.86
CA VAL A 93 -12.63 -14.84 -45.75
C VAL A 93 -13.46 -14.81 -44.48
N SER A 94 -13.88 -15.99 -44.01
CA SER A 94 -14.63 -16.20 -42.78
C SER A 94 -13.94 -17.21 -41.86
N GLY A 95 -14.34 -17.27 -40.59
CA GLY A 95 -13.81 -18.21 -39.60
C GLY A 95 -12.35 -17.97 -39.19
N LYS A 96 -11.76 -16.81 -39.53
CA LYS A 96 -10.39 -16.42 -39.18
C LYS A 96 -10.38 -15.37 -38.07
N ILE A 97 -9.50 -15.57 -37.09
CA ILE A 97 -9.36 -14.69 -35.92
C ILE A 97 -8.00 -13.97 -35.97
N HIS A 98 -6.93 -14.77 -36.07
CA HIS A 98 -5.56 -14.25 -36.06
C HIS A 98 -5.20 -13.54 -37.36
N ARG A 99 -4.43 -12.44 -37.23
CA ARG A 99 -4.06 -11.57 -38.35
C ARG A 99 -3.37 -12.34 -39.48
N GLU A 100 -2.38 -13.16 -39.16
CA GLU A 100 -1.61 -13.92 -40.16
C GLU A 100 -2.48 -14.88 -40.97
N GLU A 101 -3.37 -15.63 -40.31
CA GLU A 101 -4.30 -16.56 -40.97
C GLU A 101 -5.27 -15.83 -41.91
N MET A 102 -5.74 -14.66 -41.48
CA MET A 102 -6.66 -13.83 -42.26
C MET A 102 -5.93 -13.19 -43.46
N THR A 103 -4.72 -12.68 -43.26
CA THR A 103 -3.86 -12.17 -44.34
C THR A 103 -3.56 -13.26 -45.37
N GLU A 104 -3.16 -14.45 -44.94
CA GLU A 104 -2.88 -15.56 -45.84
C GLU A 104 -4.12 -15.96 -46.65
N ALA A 105 -5.28 -16.08 -46.00
CA ALA A 105 -6.55 -16.39 -46.66
C ALA A 105 -6.97 -15.33 -47.68
N ALA A 106 -6.80 -14.04 -47.37
CA ALA A 106 -7.13 -12.93 -48.26
C ALA A 106 -6.23 -12.87 -49.51
N LEU A 107 -4.95 -13.25 -49.37
CA LEU A 107 -3.96 -13.20 -50.45
C LEU A 107 -3.93 -14.47 -51.31
N LEU A 108 -4.41 -15.61 -50.80
CA LEU A 108 -4.37 -16.90 -51.49
C LEU A 108 -4.92 -16.86 -52.93
N PRO A 109 -6.05 -16.19 -53.24
CA PRO A 109 -6.58 -16.14 -54.61
C PRO A 109 -5.76 -15.24 -55.55
N LEU A 110 -5.06 -14.24 -55.03
CA LEU A 110 -4.13 -13.41 -55.82
C LEU A 110 -2.86 -14.21 -56.17
N ARG A 111 -2.36 -15.01 -55.23
CA ARG A 111 -1.10 -15.76 -55.36
C ARG A 111 -1.22 -17.09 -56.11
N SER A 112 -2.34 -17.79 -55.99
CA SER A 112 -2.53 -19.12 -56.58
C SER A 112 -2.62 -19.14 -58.12
N VAL A 113 -3.08 -18.04 -58.73
CA VAL A 113 -3.27 -17.95 -60.19
C VAL A 113 -1.94 -17.85 -60.97
N GLU A 114 -0.88 -17.33 -60.35
CA GLU A 114 0.42 -17.08 -61.01
C GLU A 114 1.32 -18.33 -61.12
N ALA A 115 0.95 -19.46 -60.52
CA ALA A 115 1.73 -20.70 -60.56
C ALA A 115 1.85 -21.35 -61.96
N GLY A 116 1.22 -20.77 -63.00
CA GLY A 116 1.30 -21.20 -64.40
C GLY A 116 2.33 -20.45 -65.27
N ALA A 117 3.01 -19.41 -64.76
CA ALA A 117 4.05 -18.66 -65.47
C ALA A 117 5.43 -18.93 -64.85
N GLU A 118 6.46 -19.02 -65.69
CA GLU A 118 7.82 -19.42 -65.30
C GLU A 118 8.37 -18.66 -64.08
N THR A 119 8.99 -19.43 -63.18
CA THR A 119 9.73 -19.03 -61.97
C THR A 119 10.45 -17.69 -62.11
N THR A 120 9.78 -16.63 -61.67
CA THR A 120 10.42 -15.38 -61.26
C THR A 120 10.13 -15.30 -59.76
N GLN A 121 11.15 -15.46 -58.91
CA GLN A 121 11.01 -15.26 -57.46
C GLN A 121 10.42 -13.86 -57.25
N LYS A 122 9.15 -13.77 -56.85
CA LYS A 122 8.58 -12.50 -56.39
C LYS A 122 9.44 -12.01 -55.22
N PRO A 123 9.83 -10.73 -55.18
CA PRO A 123 10.53 -10.19 -54.03
C PRO A 123 9.66 -10.41 -52.80
N GLU A 124 10.25 -11.01 -51.76
CA GLU A 124 9.61 -11.15 -50.46
C GLU A 124 9.37 -9.73 -49.93
N LEU A 125 8.11 -9.33 -49.81
CA LEU A 125 7.75 -8.00 -49.36
C LEU A 125 8.35 -7.74 -47.99
N SER A 126 8.82 -6.52 -47.75
CA SER A 126 9.29 -6.11 -46.43
C SER A 126 8.19 -6.32 -45.40
N SER A 127 8.44 -7.22 -44.43
CA SER A 127 7.51 -7.50 -43.33
C SER A 127 7.17 -6.24 -42.53
N ASP A 128 8.13 -5.32 -42.40
CA ASP A 128 7.92 -4.05 -41.71
C ASP A 128 6.96 -3.13 -42.45
N LEU A 129 7.07 -3.01 -43.77
CA LEU A 129 6.14 -2.18 -44.54
C LEU A 129 4.74 -2.80 -44.56
N VAL A 130 4.63 -4.12 -44.69
CA VAL A 130 3.32 -4.81 -44.58
C VAL A 130 2.68 -4.53 -43.22
N ALA A 131 3.45 -4.57 -42.13
CA ALA A 131 2.97 -4.21 -40.80
C ALA A 131 2.55 -2.73 -40.71
N ASP A 132 3.27 -1.81 -41.35
CA ASP A 132 2.90 -0.39 -41.41
C ASP A 132 1.56 -0.17 -42.14
N PHE A 133 1.25 -0.97 -43.17
CA PHE A 133 -0.07 -0.97 -43.84
C PHE A 133 -1.19 -1.52 -42.94
N HIS A 134 -0.93 -2.59 -42.20
CA HIS A 134 -1.88 -3.09 -41.20
C HIS A 134 -2.18 -2.03 -40.14
N ALA A 135 -1.14 -1.34 -39.66
CA ALA A 135 -1.26 -0.23 -38.71
C ALA A 135 -2.07 0.93 -39.29
N LEU A 136 -1.92 1.25 -40.59
CA LEU A 136 -2.73 2.26 -41.27
C LEU A 136 -4.22 1.90 -41.28
N GLY A 137 -4.57 0.66 -41.64
CA GLY A 137 -5.96 0.19 -41.63
C GLY A 137 -6.58 0.16 -40.25
N PHE A 138 -5.79 -0.25 -39.25
CA PHE A 138 -6.19 -0.18 -37.85
C PHE A 138 -6.37 1.27 -37.36
N CYS A 139 -5.45 2.18 -37.69
CA CYS A 139 -5.55 3.60 -37.35
C CYS A 139 -6.79 4.25 -37.95
N TYR A 140 -7.11 3.92 -39.19
CA TYR A 140 -8.29 4.42 -39.90
C TYR A 140 -9.58 4.10 -39.12
N ILE A 141 -9.79 2.83 -38.73
CA ILE A 141 -11.01 2.47 -38.01
C ILE A 141 -11.03 3.08 -36.59
N GLN A 142 -9.89 3.11 -35.90
CA GLN A 142 -9.81 3.73 -34.56
C GLN A 142 -10.17 5.22 -34.59
N LEU A 143 -9.69 5.96 -35.60
CA LEU A 143 -10.00 7.37 -35.76
C LEU A 143 -11.46 7.60 -36.17
N GLU A 144 -11.99 6.79 -37.08
CA GLU A 144 -13.40 6.86 -37.48
C GLU A 144 -14.33 6.66 -36.27
N LEU A 145 -14.02 5.69 -35.42
CA LEU A 145 -14.77 5.46 -34.18
C LEU A 145 -14.59 6.61 -33.19
N LEU A 146 -13.36 7.11 -33.00
CA LEU A 146 -13.08 8.22 -32.07
C LEU A 146 -13.83 9.50 -32.48
N THR A 147 -13.88 9.79 -33.79
CA THR A 147 -14.62 10.93 -34.34
C THR A 147 -16.09 10.89 -33.94
N ARG A 148 -16.70 9.69 -33.95
CA ARG A 148 -18.11 9.48 -33.57
C ARG A 148 -18.34 9.51 -32.06
N CYS A 149 -17.41 8.94 -31.29
CA CYS A 149 -17.42 9.03 -29.83
C CYS A 149 -17.35 10.49 -29.37
N MET A 150 -16.60 11.34 -30.08
CA MET A 150 -16.55 12.79 -29.85
C MET A 150 -17.75 13.57 -30.44
N HIS A 151 -18.76 12.88 -31.00
CA HIS A 151 -19.95 13.47 -31.62
C HIS A 151 -19.69 14.38 -32.83
N HIS A 152 -18.64 14.10 -33.61
CA HIS A 152 -18.31 14.79 -34.85
C HIS A 152 -18.63 13.94 -36.09
N PHE A 153 -18.81 14.61 -37.23
CA PHE A 153 -18.91 13.95 -38.53
C PHE A 153 -17.52 13.74 -39.15
N SER A 154 -17.28 12.57 -39.74
CA SER A 154 -16.03 12.36 -40.49
C SER A 154 -15.95 13.34 -41.67
N SER A 155 -14.80 13.99 -41.78
CA SER A 155 -14.47 14.93 -42.86
C SER A 155 -13.15 14.54 -43.54
N LEU A 156 -12.84 13.24 -43.52
CA LEU A 156 -11.62 12.67 -44.09
C LEU A 156 -11.54 12.95 -45.60
N ASP A 157 -10.37 13.37 -46.07
CA ASP A 157 -10.11 13.49 -47.51
C ASP A 157 -9.82 12.11 -48.11
N GLU A 158 -10.90 11.36 -48.37
CA GLU A 158 -10.85 10.01 -48.94
C GLU A 158 -10.08 9.95 -50.28
N ALA A 159 -10.16 11.00 -51.09
CA ALA A 159 -9.46 11.05 -52.37
C ALA A 159 -7.95 11.14 -52.20
N THR A 160 -7.48 11.95 -51.25
CA THR A 160 -6.05 12.08 -50.94
C THR A 160 -5.52 10.81 -50.29
N ILE A 161 -6.16 10.29 -49.24
CA ILE A 161 -5.68 9.07 -48.57
C ILE A 161 -5.67 7.87 -49.52
N GLN A 162 -6.65 7.74 -50.42
CA GLN A 162 -6.64 6.68 -51.43
C GLN A 162 -5.48 6.81 -52.40
N ARG A 163 -5.23 8.02 -52.93
CA ARG A 163 -4.12 8.26 -53.85
C ARG A 163 -2.78 7.89 -53.21
N GLU A 164 -2.54 8.36 -51.98
CA GLU A 164 -1.29 8.10 -51.27
C GLU A 164 -1.15 6.63 -50.85
N ALA A 165 -2.22 5.98 -50.37
CA ALA A 165 -2.17 4.57 -49.97
C ALA A 165 -1.89 3.63 -51.16
N ILE A 166 -2.46 3.91 -52.34
CA ILE A 166 -2.17 3.15 -53.56
C ILE A 166 -0.74 3.42 -54.04
N ALA A 167 -0.28 4.67 -54.01
CA ALA A 167 1.09 5.02 -54.38
C ALA A 167 2.12 4.34 -53.45
N ALA A 168 1.84 4.28 -52.15
CA ALA A 168 2.63 3.52 -51.20
C ALA A 168 2.65 2.02 -51.55
N ALA A 169 1.50 1.44 -51.89
CA ALA A 169 1.41 0.02 -52.24
C ALA A 169 2.17 -0.31 -53.54
N ASP A 170 2.08 0.55 -54.56
CA ASP A 170 2.87 0.42 -55.79
C ASP A 170 4.38 0.53 -55.51
N ALA A 171 4.80 1.45 -54.62
CA ALA A 171 6.19 1.58 -54.22
C ALA A 171 6.71 0.34 -53.48
N VAL A 172 5.91 -0.26 -52.59
CA VAL A 172 6.24 -1.54 -51.94
C VAL A 172 6.43 -2.66 -52.97
N LEU A 173 5.53 -2.77 -53.95
CA LEU A 173 5.64 -3.79 -55.00
C LEU A 173 6.83 -3.54 -55.94
N ALA A 174 7.28 -2.29 -56.05
CA ALA A 174 8.47 -1.90 -56.81
C ALA A 174 9.79 -2.00 -56.01
N ASP A 175 9.74 -2.46 -54.74
CA ASP A 175 10.88 -2.51 -53.80
C ASP A 175 11.50 -1.12 -53.52
N ASP A 176 10.71 -0.05 -53.63
CA ASP A 176 11.09 1.33 -53.28
C ASP A 176 10.60 1.67 -51.87
N ASN A 177 11.37 1.21 -50.88
CA ASN A 177 11.03 1.37 -49.46
C ASN A 177 11.00 2.84 -49.00
N GLU A 178 11.80 3.72 -49.61
CA GLU A 178 11.85 5.14 -49.23
C GLU A 178 10.59 5.86 -49.71
N ALA A 179 10.18 5.64 -50.97
CA ALA A 179 8.94 6.18 -51.49
C ALA A 179 7.71 5.60 -50.77
N ALA A 180 7.72 4.30 -50.46
CA ALA A 180 6.64 3.66 -49.70
C ALA A 180 6.42 4.33 -48.33
N ARG A 181 7.51 4.55 -47.57
CA ARG A 181 7.43 5.25 -46.27
C ARG A 181 6.99 6.70 -46.41
N ALA A 182 7.43 7.41 -47.45
CA ALA A 182 7.01 8.79 -47.69
C ALA A 182 5.50 8.90 -47.97
N HIS A 183 4.96 8.00 -48.80
CA HIS A 183 3.53 7.96 -49.08
C HIS A 183 2.70 7.48 -47.87
N LEU A 184 3.18 6.49 -47.11
CA LEU A 184 2.54 6.08 -45.84
C LEU A 184 2.50 7.24 -44.85
N LYS A 185 3.59 8.01 -44.72
CA LYS A 185 3.62 9.20 -43.89
C LYS A 185 2.54 10.20 -44.28
N ALA A 186 2.36 10.46 -45.58
CA ALA A 186 1.29 11.34 -46.07
C ALA A 186 -0.10 10.81 -45.69
N CYS A 187 -0.33 9.49 -45.74
CA CYS A 187 -1.59 8.89 -45.26
C CYS A 187 -1.84 9.20 -43.77
N PHE A 188 -0.85 9.00 -42.91
CA PHE A 188 -0.97 9.28 -41.48
C PHE A 188 -1.11 10.78 -41.17
N GLU A 189 -0.47 11.66 -41.95
CA GLU A 189 -0.65 13.12 -41.84
C GLU A 189 -2.10 13.52 -42.18
N VAL A 190 -2.73 12.91 -43.19
CA VAL A 190 -4.17 13.15 -43.50
C VAL A 190 -5.08 12.70 -42.36
N LEU A 191 -4.78 11.56 -41.72
CA LEU A 191 -5.53 11.10 -40.54
C LEU A 191 -5.30 12.02 -39.33
N LEU A 192 -4.07 12.49 -39.11
CA LEU A 192 -3.76 13.46 -38.06
C LEU A 192 -4.55 14.76 -38.27
N GLU A 193 -4.54 15.31 -39.49
CA GLU A 193 -5.29 16.54 -39.80
C GLU A 193 -6.80 16.38 -39.53
N ASN A 194 -7.37 15.19 -39.78
CA ASN A 194 -8.77 14.91 -39.49
C ASN A 194 -9.04 14.95 -37.97
N ARG A 195 -8.18 14.29 -37.18
CA ARG A 195 -8.18 14.35 -35.71
C ARG A 195 -7.94 15.79 -35.17
N GLU A 196 -7.10 16.55 -35.87
CA GLU A 196 -6.85 17.99 -35.76
C GLU A 196 -8.14 18.83 -35.62
N ARG A 197 -9.17 18.45 -36.39
CA ARG A 197 -10.39 19.25 -36.57
C ARG A 197 -11.34 19.20 -35.39
N PHE A 198 -11.35 18.11 -34.63
CA PHE A 198 -12.26 17.96 -33.48
C PHE A 198 -11.55 18.01 -32.11
N TYR A 199 -10.26 17.63 -32.02
CA TYR A 199 -9.47 17.82 -30.79
C TYR A 199 -8.04 18.33 -31.14
N PRO A 200 -7.84 19.66 -31.26
CA PRO A 200 -6.58 20.27 -31.73
C PRO A 200 -5.45 20.29 -30.69
N ILE A 201 -5.70 19.82 -29.46
CA ILE A 201 -4.72 19.79 -28.37
C ILE A 201 -3.99 18.45 -28.41
N ASP A 202 -2.73 18.41 -28.01
CA ASP A 202 -1.99 17.16 -27.86
C ASP A 202 -2.71 16.20 -26.91
N CYS A 203 -2.67 14.92 -27.27
CA CYS A 203 -3.16 13.85 -26.44
C CYS A 203 -2.07 12.78 -26.31
N TYR A 204 -2.00 12.14 -25.15
CA TYR A 204 -0.82 11.38 -24.74
C TYR A 204 -1.13 9.91 -24.49
N LEU A 205 -0.16 9.07 -24.83
CA LEU A 205 -0.17 7.64 -24.52
C LEU A 205 1.02 7.35 -23.61
N ILE A 206 0.79 6.52 -22.59
CA ILE A 206 1.83 6.14 -21.64
C ILE A 206 2.02 4.64 -21.75
N ASP A 207 3.23 4.24 -22.14
CA ASP A 207 3.66 2.85 -22.13
C ASP A 207 4.20 2.48 -20.74
N LEU A 208 3.47 1.64 -20.00
CA LEU A 208 3.81 1.16 -18.66
C LEU A 208 4.17 -0.34 -18.69
N CYS A 209 5.47 -0.63 -18.65
CA CYS A 209 5.98 -1.98 -18.52
C CYS A 209 6.15 -2.40 -17.05
N LEU A 210 5.51 -3.49 -16.66
CA LEU A 210 5.59 -4.12 -15.34
C LEU A 210 6.77 -5.08 -15.32
N LEU A 211 7.79 -4.81 -14.50
CA LEU A 211 9.01 -5.62 -14.47
C LEU A 211 9.14 -6.44 -13.18
N THR A 212 9.39 -7.74 -13.34
CA THR A 212 9.86 -8.66 -12.29
C THR A 212 11.13 -9.38 -12.78
N PRO A 213 11.90 -10.03 -11.89
CA PRO A 213 13.11 -10.75 -12.28
C PRO A 213 12.88 -11.82 -13.33
N GLU A 214 11.71 -12.46 -13.34
CA GLU A 214 11.34 -13.50 -14.31
C GLU A 214 11.24 -12.97 -15.76
N TRP A 215 10.91 -11.69 -15.93
CA TRP A 215 10.76 -11.05 -17.23
C TRP A 215 11.98 -10.23 -17.66
N ALA A 216 13.08 -10.29 -16.91
CA ALA A 216 14.35 -9.67 -17.27
C ALA A 216 15.09 -10.47 -18.36
N ASN A 217 14.47 -10.60 -19.53
CA ASN A 217 14.86 -11.50 -20.60
C ASN A 217 15.39 -10.73 -21.84
N ALA A 218 15.59 -11.44 -22.95
CA ALA A 218 16.03 -10.83 -24.21
C ALA A 218 15.00 -9.88 -24.83
N SER A 219 13.70 -10.13 -24.61
CA SER A 219 12.60 -9.28 -25.08
C SER A 219 12.69 -7.89 -24.43
N LEU A 220 12.87 -7.82 -23.11
CA LEU A 220 13.08 -6.55 -22.41
C LEU A 220 14.29 -5.78 -22.95
N LYS A 221 15.41 -6.47 -23.24
CA LYS A 221 16.58 -5.83 -23.87
C LYS A 221 16.26 -5.25 -25.26
N GLN A 222 15.36 -5.89 -26.00
CA GLN A 222 14.91 -5.42 -27.31
C GLN A 222 13.96 -4.23 -27.16
N SER A 223 13.01 -4.29 -26.23
CA SER A 223 12.13 -3.18 -25.85
C SER A 223 12.94 -1.93 -25.49
N ILE A 224 13.90 -2.01 -24.55
CA ILE A 224 14.72 -0.85 -24.17
C ILE A 224 15.53 -0.26 -25.35
N LYS A 225 15.91 -1.08 -26.35
CA LYS A 225 16.64 -0.60 -27.53
C LYS A 225 15.72 0.10 -28.54
N ASN A 226 14.53 -0.43 -28.74
CA ASN A 226 13.65 -0.09 -29.85
C ASN A 226 12.48 0.81 -29.45
N GLU A 227 12.06 0.79 -28.19
CA GLU A 227 10.88 1.49 -27.68
C GLU A 227 11.27 2.81 -27.05
N ARG A 228 10.59 3.87 -27.49
CA ARG A 228 10.79 5.24 -27.01
C ARG A 228 9.49 6.01 -27.23
N PRO A 229 8.97 6.70 -26.22
CA PRO A 229 9.26 6.63 -24.77
C PRO A 229 8.79 5.35 -24.06
N PHE A 230 9.51 4.88 -23.02
CA PHE A 230 9.23 3.61 -22.31
C PHE A 230 9.30 3.73 -20.76
N ASN A 231 8.22 3.43 -20.02
CA ASN A 231 8.20 3.55 -18.55
C ASN A 231 8.24 2.17 -17.88
N ILE A 232 9.20 1.95 -16.99
CA ILE A 232 9.44 0.65 -16.35
C ILE A 232 9.12 0.75 -14.85
N LEU A 233 8.10 0.02 -14.41
CA LEU A 233 7.76 -0.13 -13.00
C LEU A 233 8.47 -1.33 -12.39
N VAL A 234 9.40 -1.07 -11.47
CA VAL A 234 10.19 -2.11 -10.77
C VAL A 234 10.46 -1.71 -9.32
N SER A 235 10.49 -2.69 -8.40
CA SER A 235 10.92 -2.44 -7.01
C SER A 235 12.45 -2.45 -6.89
N GLY A 236 12.99 -1.89 -5.80
CA GLY A 236 14.42 -1.95 -5.53
C GLY A 236 14.95 -3.39 -5.43
N ASP A 237 14.20 -4.29 -4.79
CA ASP A 237 14.60 -5.69 -4.58
C ASP A 237 14.56 -6.51 -5.88
N ASP A 238 13.54 -6.30 -6.72
CA ASP A 238 13.49 -6.88 -8.06
C ASP A 238 14.68 -6.40 -8.90
N LEU A 239 15.01 -5.11 -8.82
CA LEU A 239 16.14 -4.53 -9.53
C LEU A 239 17.51 -5.05 -9.02
N GLU A 240 17.68 -5.24 -7.71
CA GLU A 240 18.87 -5.90 -7.12
C GLU A 240 19.02 -7.33 -7.66
N THR A 241 17.92 -8.08 -7.70
CA THR A 241 17.89 -9.44 -8.22
C THR A 241 18.29 -9.47 -9.70
N ILE A 242 17.71 -8.59 -10.51
CA ILE A 242 18.04 -8.45 -11.93
C ILE A 242 19.51 -8.08 -12.11
N ALA A 243 20.02 -7.11 -11.36
CA ALA A 243 21.42 -6.68 -11.44
C ALA A 243 22.40 -7.81 -11.10
N SER A 244 22.03 -8.70 -10.18
CA SER A 244 22.84 -9.87 -9.82
C SER A 244 22.89 -10.94 -10.92
N GLN A 245 21.85 -11.00 -11.76
CA GLN A 245 21.70 -12.00 -12.81
C GLN A 245 22.20 -11.50 -14.17
N ASP A 246 21.97 -10.23 -14.51
CA ASP A 246 22.28 -9.63 -15.80
C ASP A 246 22.74 -8.16 -15.67
N SER A 247 24.04 -7.95 -15.51
CA SER A 247 24.63 -6.61 -15.42
C SER A 247 24.63 -5.85 -16.76
N GLU A 248 24.52 -6.55 -17.90
CA GLU A 248 24.44 -5.92 -19.22
C GLU A 248 23.09 -5.21 -19.38
N LEU A 249 22.00 -5.82 -18.93
CA LEU A 249 20.67 -5.21 -18.92
C LEU A 249 20.65 -3.90 -18.12
N ILE A 250 21.28 -3.89 -16.93
CA ILE A 250 21.38 -2.67 -16.10
C ILE A 250 22.17 -1.56 -16.81
N SER A 251 23.26 -1.91 -17.49
CA SER A 251 24.04 -0.96 -18.30
C SER A 251 23.22 -0.37 -19.45
N LEU A 252 22.44 -1.21 -20.13
CA LEU A 252 21.52 -0.77 -21.19
C LEU A 252 20.43 0.16 -20.65
N LEU A 253 19.80 -0.21 -19.54
CA LEU A 253 18.78 0.59 -18.87
C LEU A 253 19.33 1.96 -18.43
N THR A 254 20.49 1.97 -17.77
CA THR A 254 21.20 3.19 -17.37
C THR A 254 21.41 4.13 -18.54
N LYS A 255 21.88 3.61 -19.68
CA LYS A 255 22.11 4.39 -20.89
C LYS A 255 20.80 4.94 -21.47
N SER A 256 19.74 4.14 -21.51
CA SER A 256 18.42 4.56 -22.00
C SER A 256 17.82 5.67 -21.13
N CYS A 257 17.93 5.55 -19.80
CA CYS A 257 17.49 6.58 -18.87
C CYS A 257 18.28 7.89 -19.00
N GLN A 258 19.61 7.81 -19.14
CA GLN A 258 20.46 8.99 -19.37
C GLN A 258 20.10 9.72 -20.68
N ASN A 259 19.67 8.98 -21.69
CA ASN A 259 19.20 9.54 -22.96
C ASN A 259 17.76 10.08 -22.91
N ARG A 260 17.05 9.94 -21.77
CA ARG A 260 15.61 10.25 -21.62
C ARG A 260 14.74 9.46 -22.60
N GLU A 261 15.11 8.22 -22.88
CA GLU A 261 14.37 7.29 -23.73
C GLU A 261 13.48 6.36 -22.91
N SER A 262 13.94 5.98 -21.71
CA SER A 262 13.18 5.21 -20.72
C SER A 262 13.21 5.89 -19.35
N GLU A 263 12.21 5.60 -18.52
CA GLU A 263 12.19 6.02 -17.11
C GLU A 263 11.96 4.80 -16.21
N VAL A 264 12.67 4.75 -15.08
CA VAL A 264 12.39 3.79 -14.00
C VAL A 264 11.51 4.47 -12.96
N ILE A 265 10.29 3.99 -12.82
CA ILE A 265 9.32 4.48 -11.84
C ILE A 265 9.16 3.49 -10.68
N GLY A 266 8.65 3.97 -9.55
CA GLY A 266 8.51 3.17 -8.34
C GLY A 266 9.18 3.86 -7.16
N GLY A 267 10.17 3.20 -6.55
CA GLY A 267 11.01 3.82 -5.52
C GLY A 267 10.89 3.22 -4.12
N GLU A 268 10.01 2.24 -3.92
CA GLU A 268 10.05 1.36 -2.74
C GLU A 268 11.07 0.24 -2.95
N GLN A 269 11.75 -0.18 -1.86
CA GLN A 269 12.64 -1.34 -1.90
C GLN A 269 11.82 -2.62 -2.16
N ASP A 270 10.74 -2.82 -1.43
CA ASP A 270 9.74 -3.87 -1.64
C ASP A 270 8.32 -3.31 -1.44
N GLN A 271 7.32 -3.91 -2.09
CA GLN A 271 5.91 -3.51 -2.03
C GLN A 271 5.18 -4.18 -0.86
N ILE A 272 5.51 -3.73 0.35
CA ILE A 272 5.00 -4.30 1.61
C ILE A 272 3.53 -3.94 1.89
N SER A 273 2.95 -4.57 2.92
CA SER A 273 1.57 -4.33 3.39
C SER A 273 1.38 -2.97 4.10
N THR A 274 1.51 -1.86 3.37
CA THR A 274 1.62 -0.47 3.86
C THR A 274 0.70 -0.11 5.04
N PRO A 275 -0.64 -0.24 4.99
CA PRO A 275 -1.50 0.28 6.06
C PRO A 275 -1.41 -0.48 7.39
N VAL A 276 -0.81 -1.67 7.40
CA VAL A 276 -0.73 -2.58 8.55
C VAL A 276 0.70 -2.83 9.03
N VAL A 277 1.63 -1.92 8.69
CA VAL A 277 3.01 -1.89 9.19
C VAL A 277 3.31 -0.55 9.88
N PRO A 278 4.40 -0.45 10.67
CA PRO A 278 4.87 0.82 11.22
C PRO A 278 5.18 1.86 10.13
N VAL A 279 4.98 3.15 10.43
CA VAL A 279 5.27 4.24 9.48
C VAL A 279 6.78 4.33 9.16
N GLU A 280 7.62 3.99 10.14
CA GLU A 280 9.07 3.90 9.97
C GLU A 280 9.49 2.86 8.92
N SER A 281 8.74 1.77 8.78
CA SER A 281 8.97 0.78 7.72
C SER A 281 8.72 1.38 6.34
N ILE A 282 7.69 2.20 6.15
CA ILE A 282 7.39 2.87 4.88
C ILE A 282 8.52 3.85 4.51
N ILE A 283 8.96 4.64 5.49
CA ILE A 283 10.07 5.57 5.32
C ILE A 283 11.35 4.81 4.93
N TRP A 284 11.62 3.66 5.56
CA TRP A 284 12.74 2.81 5.19
C TRP A 284 12.61 2.24 3.77
N GLN A 285 11.42 1.77 3.36
CA GLN A 285 11.19 1.23 2.01
C GLN A 285 11.48 2.28 0.94
N LEU A 286 10.99 3.50 1.11
CA LEU A 286 11.23 4.61 0.17
C LEU A 286 12.71 5.03 0.17
N GLN A 287 13.34 5.13 1.34
CA GLN A 287 14.74 5.52 1.43
C GLN A 287 15.66 4.46 0.79
N SER A 288 15.44 3.18 1.10
CA SER A 288 16.23 2.07 0.57
C SER A 288 15.99 1.91 -0.93
N GLY A 289 14.74 1.90 -1.38
CA GLY A 289 14.39 1.73 -2.80
C GLY A 289 14.96 2.84 -3.67
N THR A 290 14.79 4.10 -3.25
CA THR A 290 15.37 5.26 -3.95
C THR A 290 16.89 5.18 -4.04
N LYS A 291 17.58 4.82 -2.96
CA LYS A 291 19.04 4.60 -2.96
C LYS A 291 19.45 3.46 -3.88
N THR A 292 18.69 2.38 -3.91
CA THR A 292 18.95 1.22 -4.77
C THR A 292 18.81 1.56 -6.25
N VAL A 293 17.73 2.25 -6.65
CA VAL A 293 17.54 2.71 -8.03
C VAL A 293 18.66 3.68 -8.43
N GLN A 294 18.97 4.68 -7.59
CA GLN A 294 20.06 5.62 -7.85
C GLN A 294 21.42 4.92 -7.99
N LYS A 295 21.68 3.88 -7.19
CA LYS A 295 22.92 3.11 -7.26
C LYS A 295 23.03 2.27 -8.52
N LEU A 296 21.94 1.64 -8.96
CA LEU A 296 21.94 0.68 -10.07
C LEU A 296 21.74 1.34 -11.43
N VAL A 297 20.87 2.35 -11.52
CA VAL A 297 20.47 3.03 -12.78
C VAL A 297 21.13 4.40 -12.92
N GLY A 298 21.66 4.97 -11.83
CA GLY A 298 22.32 6.28 -11.85
C GLY A 298 21.38 7.47 -11.79
N MET A 299 20.06 7.25 -11.64
CA MET A 299 19.05 8.29 -11.51
C MET A 299 18.12 8.01 -10.32
N THR A 300 17.65 9.08 -9.68
CA THR A 300 16.63 9.02 -8.62
C THR A 300 15.25 8.93 -9.28
N PRO A 301 14.39 7.99 -8.88
CA PRO A 301 13.02 7.95 -9.38
C PRO A 301 12.27 9.22 -8.95
N THR A 302 11.50 9.82 -9.87
CA THR A 302 10.71 11.03 -9.60
C THR A 302 9.20 10.79 -9.61
N THR A 303 8.77 9.69 -10.24
CA THR A 303 7.39 9.21 -10.24
C THR A 303 7.25 7.96 -9.37
N TRP A 304 6.41 8.04 -8.34
CA TRP A 304 6.09 6.89 -7.49
C TRP A 304 4.99 6.03 -8.09
N ALA A 305 5.16 4.72 -8.02
CA ALA A 305 4.20 3.76 -8.53
C ALA A 305 4.39 2.41 -7.83
N ARG A 306 3.33 1.62 -7.75
CA ARG A 306 3.38 0.25 -7.24
C ARG A 306 2.33 -0.63 -7.91
N ARG A 307 2.55 -1.94 -7.88
CA ARG A 307 1.63 -2.93 -8.45
C ARG A 307 0.60 -3.36 -7.41
N ARG A 308 1.10 -3.80 -6.25
CA ARG A 308 0.28 -4.23 -5.11
C ARG A 308 -0.38 -3.05 -4.40
N PHE A 309 -1.52 -3.27 -3.76
CA PHE A 309 -2.15 -2.26 -2.90
C PHE A 309 -1.18 -1.66 -1.88
N GLY A 310 -1.26 -0.35 -1.65
CA GLY A 310 -0.54 0.34 -0.58
C GLY A 310 -0.74 1.85 -0.57
N LEU A 311 -1.88 2.32 -1.10
CA LEU A 311 -2.27 3.73 -1.05
C LEU A 311 -2.64 4.12 0.38
N ALA A 312 -2.21 5.30 0.80
CA ALA A 312 -2.51 5.87 2.12
C ALA A 312 -2.46 7.40 2.05
N SER A 313 -3.26 8.07 2.89
CA SER A 313 -3.35 9.54 2.94
C SER A 313 -2.05 10.24 3.33
N VAL A 314 -1.10 9.53 3.95
CA VAL A 314 0.21 10.07 4.33
C VAL A 314 1.21 10.14 3.16
N LEU A 315 0.93 9.45 2.05
CA LEU A 315 1.91 9.27 0.97
C LEU A 315 2.31 10.58 0.27
N PRO A 316 1.43 11.54 -0.10
CA PRO A 316 1.86 12.78 -0.74
C PRO A 316 2.93 13.53 0.06
N MET A 317 2.83 13.55 1.40
CA MET A 317 3.88 14.10 2.27
C MET A 317 5.18 13.30 2.16
N LEU A 318 5.13 11.97 2.36
CA LEU A 318 6.34 11.15 2.35
C LEU A 318 7.04 11.19 1.00
N LEU A 319 6.30 11.06 -0.09
CA LEU A 319 6.79 11.14 -1.46
C LEU A 319 7.44 12.49 -1.74
N HIS A 320 6.77 13.60 -1.39
CA HIS A 320 7.36 14.94 -1.52
C HIS A 320 8.63 15.11 -0.66
N ARG A 321 8.64 14.59 0.58
CA ARG A 321 9.83 14.58 1.48
C ARG A 321 11.00 13.77 0.91
N PHE A 322 10.74 12.82 0.01
CA PHE A 322 11.75 12.04 -0.74
C PHE A 322 12.03 12.58 -2.15
N GLY A 323 11.50 13.76 -2.52
CA GLY A 323 11.78 14.41 -3.79
C GLY A 323 10.99 13.87 -5.00
N PHE A 324 10.00 13.00 -4.77
CA PHE A 324 9.01 12.69 -5.79
C PHE A 324 8.13 13.91 -6.04
N HIS A 325 7.78 14.15 -7.30
CA HIS A 325 6.82 15.21 -7.68
C HIS A 325 5.57 14.65 -8.35
N SER A 326 5.57 13.36 -8.68
CA SER A 326 4.45 12.67 -9.31
C SER A 326 4.22 11.27 -8.72
N ALA A 327 2.99 10.78 -8.84
CA ALA A 327 2.60 9.44 -8.42
C ALA A 327 1.55 8.80 -9.34
N LEU A 328 1.41 7.48 -9.27
CA LEU A 328 0.24 6.77 -9.76
C LEU A 328 -0.69 6.52 -8.57
N HIS A 329 -1.85 7.17 -8.55
CA HIS A 329 -2.93 6.93 -7.58
C HIS A 329 -3.89 5.91 -8.17
N LEU A 330 -3.40 4.69 -8.34
CA LEU A 330 -4.17 3.54 -8.80
C LEU A 330 -3.51 2.28 -8.28
N VAL A 331 -4.26 1.18 -8.25
CA VAL A 331 -3.73 -0.14 -7.91
C VAL A 331 -3.99 -1.11 -9.06
N LEU A 332 -2.98 -1.93 -9.37
CA LEU A 332 -3.04 -2.99 -10.39
C LEU A 332 -3.40 -4.34 -9.78
N ASP A 333 -3.90 -4.31 -8.54
CA ASP A 333 -4.28 -5.43 -7.69
C ASP A 333 -5.61 -5.07 -6.99
N ASP A 334 -6.10 -5.93 -6.10
CA ASP A 334 -7.33 -5.68 -5.33
C ASP A 334 -7.21 -4.53 -4.32
N GLY A 335 -8.35 -4.02 -3.85
CA GLY A 335 -8.45 -3.07 -2.75
C GLY A 335 -9.61 -2.10 -2.92
N ILE A 336 -9.90 -1.32 -1.88
CA ILE A 336 -10.85 -0.20 -1.96
C ILE A 336 -10.06 1.09 -1.84
N TYR A 337 -10.28 2.00 -2.78
CA TYR A 337 -9.65 3.31 -2.86
C TYR A 337 -10.55 4.23 -3.71
N PRO A 338 -10.40 5.55 -3.61
CA PRO A 338 -11.04 6.48 -4.55
C PRO A 338 -10.55 6.25 -5.98
N ASP A 339 -11.44 5.83 -6.87
CA ASP A 339 -11.15 5.39 -8.23
C ASP A 339 -11.65 6.38 -9.29
N TYR A 340 -11.80 7.66 -8.91
CA TYR A 340 -12.13 8.72 -9.87
C TYR A 340 -11.00 8.87 -10.90
N GLU A 341 -11.28 8.44 -12.12
CA GLU A 341 -10.31 8.41 -13.20
C GLU A 341 -10.07 9.81 -13.80
N GLN A 342 -8.82 10.28 -13.74
CA GLN A 342 -8.37 11.46 -14.45
C GLN A 342 -6.91 11.28 -14.86
N SER A 343 -6.52 11.90 -15.97
CA SER A 343 -5.14 11.86 -16.45
C SER A 343 -4.19 12.65 -15.55
N LYS A 344 -4.68 13.68 -14.83
CA LYS A 344 -3.90 14.42 -13.83
C LYS A 344 -4.77 14.95 -12.70
N ILE A 345 -4.45 14.58 -11.47
CA ILE A 345 -5.03 15.10 -10.23
C ILE A 345 -3.95 15.76 -9.36
N HIS A 346 -4.35 16.70 -8.52
CA HIS A 346 -3.56 17.16 -7.38
C HIS A 346 -3.97 16.33 -6.16
N TRP A 347 -3.23 15.26 -5.88
CA TRP A 347 -3.46 14.38 -4.75
C TRP A 347 -2.97 15.04 -3.46
N GLU A 348 -3.90 15.43 -2.59
CA GLU A 348 -3.61 16.05 -1.31
C GLU A 348 -3.48 14.98 -0.21
N GLY A 349 -2.38 15.05 0.55
CA GLY A 349 -2.14 14.23 1.73
C GLY A 349 -2.87 14.76 2.96
N SER A 350 -2.92 13.95 4.02
CA SER A 350 -3.60 14.33 5.27
C SER A 350 -2.99 15.55 5.98
N ASP A 351 -1.75 15.91 5.67
CA ASP A 351 -1.05 17.10 6.17
C ASP A 351 -1.25 18.34 5.30
N GLY A 352 -1.93 18.20 4.15
CA GLY A 352 -2.10 19.26 3.15
C GLY A 352 -1.00 19.32 2.08
N THR A 353 -0.02 18.41 2.10
CA THR A 353 0.97 18.33 1.01
C THR A 353 0.29 17.88 -0.27
N ILE A 354 0.56 18.55 -1.40
CA ILE A 354 -0.02 18.23 -2.71
C ILE A 354 1.05 17.59 -3.59
N LEU A 355 0.69 16.50 -4.27
CA LEU A 355 1.50 15.81 -5.27
C LEU A 355 0.68 15.62 -6.56
N ASP A 356 1.29 15.79 -7.73
CA ASP A 356 0.61 15.44 -8.98
C ASP A 356 0.44 13.92 -9.06
N ALA A 357 -0.71 13.44 -9.53
CA ALA A 357 -0.92 12.02 -9.72
C ALA A 357 -1.77 11.67 -10.94
N PHE A 358 -1.59 10.46 -11.46
CA PHE A 358 -2.43 9.85 -12.50
C PHE A 358 -3.34 8.82 -11.83
N SER A 359 -4.67 8.90 -12.05
CA SER A 359 -5.64 7.99 -11.42
C SER A 359 -6.47 7.18 -12.41
N ARG A 360 -6.38 7.47 -13.72
CA ARG A 360 -7.12 6.72 -14.74
C ARG A 360 -6.61 5.28 -14.83
N ILE A 361 -7.51 4.30 -14.85
CA ILE A 361 -7.12 2.89 -14.84
C ILE A 361 -6.46 2.53 -16.19
N PRO A 362 -5.26 1.92 -16.19
CA PRO A 362 -4.57 1.55 -17.42
C PRO A 362 -5.32 0.49 -18.21
N MET A 363 -5.26 0.59 -19.53
CA MET A 363 -5.72 -0.44 -20.45
C MET A 363 -4.68 -1.56 -20.51
N SER A 364 -5.12 -2.81 -20.67
CA SER A 364 -4.19 -3.91 -20.96
C SER A 364 -3.64 -3.77 -22.38
N ALA A 365 -2.32 -3.87 -22.56
CA ALA A 365 -1.74 -3.87 -23.90
C ALA A 365 -1.92 -5.22 -24.62
N GLU A 366 -2.31 -6.29 -23.92
CA GLU A 366 -2.45 -7.63 -24.50
C GLU A 366 -3.82 -7.87 -25.15
N GLY A 367 -4.90 -7.36 -24.54
CA GLY A 367 -6.27 -7.68 -24.93
C GLY A 367 -6.77 -6.89 -26.13
N ALA A 368 -7.29 -7.58 -27.16
CA ALA A 368 -7.94 -6.98 -28.31
C ALA A 368 -9.20 -6.20 -27.92
N ALA A 369 -9.93 -6.69 -26.90
CA ALA A 369 -11.12 -6.02 -26.38
C ALA A 369 -10.80 -4.62 -25.81
N GLY A 370 -9.60 -4.44 -25.23
CA GLY A 370 -9.12 -3.13 -24.79
C GLY A 370 -9.01 -2.16 -25.96
N TYR A 371 -8.35 -2.56 -27.05
CA TYR A 371 -8.20 -1.72 -28.24
C TYR A 371 -9.52 -1.44 -28.96
N LEU A 372 -10.50 -2.32 -28.88
CA LEU A 372 -11.85 -2.05 -29.39
C LEU A 372 -12.54 -0.92 -28.60
N ARG A 373 -12.27 -0.84 -27.29
CA ARG A 373 -12.78 0.21 -26.39
C ARG A 373 -11.95 1.50 -26.43
N PHE A 374 -10.78 1.49 -27.06
CA PHE A 374 -9.88 2.65 -27.10
C PHE A 374 -10.57 3.97 -27.50
N PRO A 375 -11.40 4.03 -28.57
CA PRO A 375 -12.03 5.28 -28.99
C PRO A 375 -12.93 5.87 -27.91
N GLN A 376 -13.68 5.02 -27.20
CA GLN A 376 -14.53 5.45 -26.10
C GLN A 376 -13.70 5.96 -24.93
N ARG A 377 -12.68 5.20 -24.51
CA ARG A 377 -11.78 5.57 -23.40
C ARG A 377 -11.03 6.87 -23.67
N MET A 378 -10.63 7.06 -24.92
CA MET A 378 -9.91 8.26 -25.34
C MET A 378 -10.84 9.46 -25.41
N ALA A 379 -12.07 9.29 -25.90
CA ALA A 379 -13.09 10.34 -25.88
C ALA A 379 -13.44 10.76 -24.44
N GLU A 380 -13.65 9.79 -23.53
CA GLU A 380 -13.87 10.06 -22.10
C GLU A 380 -12.73 10.93 -21.53
N SER A 381 -11.48 10.59 -21.81
CA SER A 381 -10.33 11.39 -21.36
C SER A 381 -10.27 12.77 -22.03
N MET A 382 -10.54 12.87 -23.33
CA MET A 382 -10.55 14.15 -24.06
C MET A 382 -11.65 15.10 -23.56
N GLU A 383 -12.80 14.57 -23.12
CA GLU A 383 -13.92 15.36 -22.62
C GLU A 383 -13.75 15.77 -21.15
N GLU A 384 -13.23 14.87 -20.31
CA GLU A 384 -13.10 15.08 -18.87
C GLU A 384 -11.81 15.81 -18.47
N ASP A 385 -10.70 15.52 -19.16
CA ASP A 385 -9.38 16.03 -18.83
C ASP A 385 -9.04 17.30 -19.62
N GLN A 386 -8.21 18.18 -19.05
CA GLN A 386 -7.67 19.31 -19.81
C GLN A 386 -6.75 18.86 -20.95
N VAL A 387 -6.08 17.72 -20.74
CA VAL A 387 -5.16 17.08 -21.67
C VAL A 387 -5.46 15.59 -21.60
N GLY A 388 -6.03 15.05 -22.67
CA GLY A 388 -6.40 13.64 -22.73
C GLY A 388 -5.17 12.73 -22.69
N ALA A 389 -5.15 11.75 -21.80
CA ALA A 389 -4.08 10.75 -21.74
C ALA A 389 -4.56 9.37 -21.29
N LEU A 390 -4.09 8.34 -21.97
CA LEU A 390 -4.33 6.94 -21.64
C LEU A 390 -3.02 6.21 -21.38
N MET A 391 -3.09 5.20 -20.52
CA MET A 391 -1.95 4.35 -20.17
C MET A 391 -2.23 2.91 -20.62
N PHE A 392 -1.21 2.26 -21.19
CA PHE A 392 -1.20 0.83 -21.47
C PHE A 392 -0.26 0.14 -20.50
N ALA A 393 -0.78 -0.84 -19.75
CA ALA A 393 0.01 -1.66 -18.83
C ALA A 393 0.28 -3.04 -19.45
N HIS A 394 1.53 -3.52 -19.35
CA HIS A 394 1.92 -4.82 -19.89
C HIS A 394 3.15 -5.42 -19.23
N TRP A 395 3.37 -6.72 -19.42
CA TRP A 395 4.64 -7.40 -19.15
C TRP A 395 5.56 -7.27 -20.38
N PRO A 396 6.90 -7.37 -20.25
CA PRO A 396 7.83 -7.17 -21.38
C PRO A 396 7.50 -7.96 -22.67
N ASP A 397 6.90 -9.14 -22.55
CA ASP A 397 6.51 -9.97 -23.70
C ASP A 397 5.07 -9.68 -24.15
N VAL A 398 4.87 -8.62 -24.94
CA VAL A 398 3.55 -8.34 -25.54
C VAL A 398 3.36 -9.14 -26.82
N LYS A 399 2.34 -10.01 -26.83
CA LYS A 399 2.00 -10.81 -28.03
C LYS A 399 0.94 -10.16 -28.93
N SER A 400 0.31 -9.10 -28.43
CA SER A 400 -0.76 -8.41 -29.16
C SER A 400 -0.20 -7.61 -30.33
N PRO A 401 -0.71 -7.80 -31.56
CA PRO A 401 -0.22 -7.03 -32.70
C PRO A 401 -0.70 -5.58 -32.66
N PHE A 402 -1.79 -5.29 -31.95
CA PHE A 402 -2.38 -3.95 -31.87
C PHE A 402 -1.49 -2.96 -31.11
N PHE A 403 -0.75 -3.42 -30.09
CA PHE A 403 0.18 -2.54 -29.37
C PHE A 403 1.31 -2.04 -30.28
N GLU A 404 1.87 -2.95 -31.08
CA GLU A 404 2.89 -2.62 -32.07
C GLU A 404 2.32 -1.74 -33.18
N ASP A 405 1.04 -1.91 -33.56
CA ASP A 405 0.38 -0.98 -34.49
C ASP A 405 0.33 0.45 -33.92
N PHE A 406 -0.01 0.63 -32.64
CA PHE A 406 0.02 1.96 -31.98
C PHE A 406 1.42 2.59 -32.03
N LYS A 407 2.46 1.80 -31.75
CA LYS A 407 3.85 2.26 -31.85
C LYS A 407 4.21 2.66 -33.28
N ARG A 408 3.82 1.86 -34.28
CA ARG A 408 4.04 2.16 -35.71
C ARG A 408 3.31 3.41 -36.16
N ILE A 409 2.05 3.59 -35.75
CA ILE A 409 1.27 4.80 -36.02
C ILE A 409 2.03 6.02 -35.51
N HIS A 410 2.43 6.00 -34.23
CA HIS A 410 3.16 7.08 -33.60
C HIS A 410 4.47 7.45 -34.33
N GLN A 411 5.20 6.47 -34.87
CA GLN A 411 6.42 6.72 -35.64
C GLN A 411 6.18 7.56 -36.91
N TYR A 412 5.00 7.44 -37.53
CA TYR A 412 4.63 8.25 -38.70
C TYR A 412 4.00 9.58 -38.29
N ALA A 413 2.99 9.55 -37.41
CA ALA A 413 2.32 10.73 -36.87
C ALA A 413 1.55 10.40 -35.58
N PRO A 414 1.39 11.34 -34.62
CA PRO A 414 0.66 11.12 -33.38
C PRO A 414 -0.88 11.18 -33.57
N VAL A 415 -1.41 10.38 -34.50
CA VAL A 415 -2.85 10.37 -34.86
C VAL A 415 -3.71 10.00 -33.66
N LEU A 416 -3.38 8.89 -32.99
CA LEU A 416 -4.13 8.40 -31.82
C LEU A 416 -3.55 8.91 -30.49
N GLY A 417 -2.45 9.67 -30.54
CA GLY A 417 -1.74 10.23 -29.39
C GLY A 417 -0.23 10.08 -29.50
N SER A 418 0.49 10.80 -28.65
CA SER A 418 1.96 10.76 -28.55
C SER A 418 2.41 9.94 -27.36
N PHE A 419 3.30 8.96 -27.57
CA PHE A 419 3.93 8.26 -26.45
C PHE A 419 4.85 9.20 -25.66
N VAL A 420 4.82 9.10 -24.32
CA VAL A 420 5.52 10.03 -23.42
C VAL A 420 6.02 9.33 -22.14
N LEU A 421 7.15 9.79 -21.60
CA LEU A 421 7.60 9.39 -20.26
C LEU A 421 6.72 10.04 -19.19
N LEU A 422 6.40 9.33 -18.12
CA LEU A 422 5.55 9.84 -17.04
C LEU A 422 6.10 11.15 -16.46
N ASN A 423 7.41 11.23 -16.21
CA ASN A 423 8.04 12.46 -15.74
C ASN A 423 7.80 13.63 -16.71
N ASP A 424 7.96 13.40 -18.00
CA ASP A 424 7.79 14.43 -19.03
C ASP A 424 6.30 14.80 -19.18
N PHE A 425 5.38 13.84 -19.05
CA PHE A 425 3.93 14.10 -19.01
C PHE A 425 3.58 15.06 -17.86
N PHE A 426 4.00 14.77 -16.63
CA PHE A 426 3.67 15.62 -15.48
C PHE A 426 4.34 17.01 -15.54
N GLN A 427 5.60 17.08 -15.98
CA GLN A 427 6.35 18.35 -16.02
C GLN A 427 5.96 19.25 -17.18
N ASN A 428 5.64 18.69 -18.35
CA ASN A 428 5.39 19.48 -19.55
C ASN A 428 3.90 19.83 -19.75
N THR A 429 2.98 19.12 -19.08
CA THR A 429 1.56 19.47 -19.12
C THR A 429 1.25 20.53 -18.05
N GLU A 430 1.00 21.77 -18.49
CA GLU A 430 0.65 22.90 -17.61
C GLU A 430 -0.77 22.81 -17.00
N SER A 431 -1.40 21.63 -17.03
CA SER A 431 -2.77 21.46 -16.55
C SER A 431 -2.85 21.56 -15.02
N SER A 432 -3.80 22.36 -14.54
CA SER A 432 -4.19 22.36 -13.14
C SER A 432 -5.08 21.15 -12.92
N GLY A 433 -4.50 20.03 -12.49
CA GLY A 433 -5.27 18.83 -12.16
C GLY A 433 -6.38 19.14 -11.15
N ARG A 434 -7.45 18.33 -11.15
CA ARG A 434 -8.49 18.48 -10.12
C ARG A 434 -7.86 18.29 -8.74
N HIS A 435 -8.21 19.17 -7.81
CA HIS A 435 -7.81 18.99 -6.42
C HIS A 435 -8.60 17.84 -5.79
N SER A 436 -7.86 16.82 -5.35
CA SER A 436 -8.39 15.54 -4.88
C SER A 436 -7.83 15.25 -3.49
N SER A 437 -8.65 15.57 -2.48
CA SER A 437 -8.37 15.32 -1.06
C SER A 437 -9.13 14.08 -0.63
N TYR A 438 -8.40 13.04 -0.22
CA TYR A 438 -8.97 11.74 0.12
C TYR A 438 -8.71 11.38 1.58
N ASP A 439 -9.77 11.04 2.31
CA ASP A 439 -9.68 10.67 3.73
C ASP A 439 -9.18 9.23 3.89
N ALA A 440 -8.45 8.96 4.97
CA ALA A 440 -7.97 7.62 5.32
C ALA A 440 -9.08 6.55 5.38
N ARG A 441 -10.34 6.94 5.59
CA ARG A 441 -11.51 6.04 5.59
C ARG A 441 -11.91 5.50 4.22
N GLU A 442 -11.41 6.11 3.14
CA GLU A 442 -11.71 5.73 1.76
C GLU A 442 -10.79 4.61 1.25
N TYR A 443 -9.74 4.28 2.02
CA TYR A 443 -8.78 3.23 1.72
C TYR A 443 -8.99 2.00 2.60
N LEU A 444 -9.05 0.81 1.98
CA LEU A 444 -9.07 -0.47 2.67
C LEU A 444 -8.26 -1.51 1.90
N SER A 445 -7.30 -2.16 2.57
CA SER A 445 -6.44 -3.14 1.93
C SER A 445 -7.15 -4.48 1.71
N PRO A 446 -6.76 -5.26 0.69
CA PRO A 446 -7.27 -6.62 0.47
C PRO A 446 -6.51 -7.69 1.27
N PHE A 447 -5.53 -7.32 2.10
CA PHE A 447 -4.47 -8.24 2.54
C PHE A 447 -4.97 -9.46 3.31
N LEU A 448 -5.93 -9.31 4.24
CA LEU A 448 -6.46 -10.47 4.96
C LEU A 448 -7.09 -11.50 4.00
N SER A 449 -7.88 -11.03 3.03
CA SER A 449 -8.52 -11.89 2.04
C SER A 449 -7.49 -12.55 1.14
N GLN A 450 -6.48 -11.80 0.67
CA GLN A 450 -5.40 -12.32 -0.17
C GLN A 450 -4.58 -13.39 0.57
N LEU A 451 -4.19 -13.14 1.83
CA LEU A 451 -3.40 -14.07 2.62
C LEU A 451 -4.11 -15.41 2.81
N VAL A 452 -5.42 -15.39 3.09
CA VAL A 452 -6.22 -16.61 3.21
C VAL A 452 -6.40 -17.30 1.86
N ALA A 453 -6.73 -16.55 0.80
CA ALA A 453 -6.90 -17.10 -0.55
C ALA A 453 -5.61 -17.77 -1.06
N MET A 454 -4.45 -17.19 -0.78
CA MET A 454 -3.13 -17.73 -1.10
C MET A 454 -2.67 -18.83 -0.13
N ARG A 455 -3.46 -19.15 0.92
CA ARG A 455 -3.12 -20.11 1.99
C ARG A 455 -1.78 -19.83 2.66
N LYS A 456 -1.47 -18.54 2.84
CA LYS A 456 -0.29 -18.12 3.58
C LYS A 456 -0.52 -18.39 5.08
N PRO A 457 0.46 -18.97 5.81
CA PRO A 457 0.29 -19.29 7.22
C PRO A 457 0.16 -18.02 8.06
N ASP A 458 -0.52 -18.08 9.19
CA ASP A 458 -0.64 -16.96 10.13
C ASP A 458 -1.10 -15.63 9.50
N PRO A 459 -2.31 -15.55 8.92
CA PRO A 459 -2.82 -14.31 8.31
C PRO A 459 -2.98 -13.14 9.30
N LEU A 460 -3.02 -13.41 10.60
CA LEU A 460 -3.16 -12.39 11.64
C LEU A 460 -1.85 -12.22 12.42
N SER A 461 -1.29 -13.31 12.96
CA SER A 461 -0.18 -13.20 13.90
C SER A 461 1.15 -12.83 13.27
N ARG A 462 1.31 -12.94 11.94
CA ARG A 462 2.47 -12.37 11.22
C ARG A 462 2.67 -10.88 11.51
N PHE A 463 1.58 -10.12 11.59
CA PHE A 463 1.61 -8.68 11.84
C PHE A 463 1.96 -8.39 13.30
N ILE A 464 1.33 -9.12 14.24
CA ILE A 464 1.67 -9.06 15.67
C ILE A 464 3.18 -9.30 15.85
N ASN A 465 3.70 -10.37 15.26
CA ASN A 465 5.10 -10.75 15.40
C ASN A 465 6.04 -9.70 14.78
N HIS A 466 5.63 -9.05 13.68
CA HIS A 466 6.39 -7.96 13.08
C HIS A 466 6.41 -6.71 13.98
N PHE A 467 5.26 -6.28 14.52
CA PHE A 467 5.22 -5.15 15.47
C PHE A 467 6.06 -5.41 16.72
N VAL A 468 6.01 -6.62 17.30
CA VAL A 468 6.85 -6.99 18.45
C VAL A 468 8.34 -6.83 18.11
N ARG A 469 8.79 -7.36 16.96
CA ARG A 469 10.19 -7.20 16.52
C ARG A 469 10.56 -5.74 16.27
N HIS A 470 9.69 -4.98 15.60
CA HIS A 470 9.95 -3.60 15.26
C HIS A 470 10.00 -2.69 16.50
N ASP A 471 9.13 -2.92 17.49
CA ASP A 471 9.09 -2.14 18.73
C ASP A 471 10.28 -2.43 19.64
N GLU A 472 10.70 -3.70 19.74
CA GLU A 472 11.94 -4.09 20.41
C GLU A 472 13.17 -3.48 19.70
N PHE A 473 13.21 -3.54 18.37
CA PHE A 473 14.26 -2.89 17.58
C PHE A 473 14.28 -1.37 17.80
N THR A 474 13.13 -0.70 17.79
CA THR A 474 13.04 0.74 17.97
C THR A 474 13.48 1.16 19.37
N ALA A 475 13.10 0.41 20.41
CA ALA A 475 13.59 0.64 21.77
C ALA A 475 15.11 0.44 21.88
N GLY A 476 15.64 -0.66 21.36
CA GLY A 476 17.09 -0.93 21.35
C GLY A 476 17.86 0.15 20.60
N ARG A 477 17.42 0.48 19.38
CA ARG A 477 18.03 1.53 18.54
C ARG A 477 18.07 2.85 19.27
N TRP A 478 16.97 3.25 19.93
CA TRP A 478 16.94 4.47 20.73
C TRP A 478 18.06 4.50 21.77
N PHE A 479 18.24 3.42 22.53
CA PHE A 479 19.29 3.39 23.56
C PHE A 479 20.70 3.47 22.95
N HIS A 480 20.97 2.77 21.84
CA HIS A 480 22.24 2.84 21.12
C HIS A 480 22.52 4.24 20.56
N THR A 481 21.56 4.84 19.86
CA THR A 481 21.74 6.15 19.19
C THR A 481 21.87 7.28 20.21
N VAL A 482 21.06 7.27 21.27
CA VAL A 482 21.15 8.28 22.34
C VAL A 482 22.46 8.16 23.12
N ALA A 483 22.93 6.94 23.38
CA ALA A 483 24.25 6.73 24.01
C ALA A 483 25.38 7.35 23.19
N ARG A 484 25.33 7.25 21.85
CA ARG A 484 26.30 7.88 20.94
C ARG A 484 26.12 9.39 20.85
N ALA A 485 24.88 9.87 20.80
CA ALA A 485 24.54 11.29 20.76
C ALA A 485 25.07 12.06 21.98
N ILE A 486 24.99 11.47 23.18
CA ILE A 486 25.52 12.08 24.43
C ILE A 486 27.03 12.37 24.32
N TYR A 487 27.78 11.51 23.63
CA TYR A 487 29.21 11.71 23.39
C TYR A 487 29.53 12.56 22.16
N GLY A 488 28.52 13.10 21.45
CA GLY A 488 28.72 13.85 20.21
C GLY A 488 29.31 13.00 19.07
N LYS A 489 29.12 11.68 19.11
CA LYS A 489 29.54 10.76 18.04
C LYS A 489 28.43 10.66 16.98
N PRO A 490 28.76 10.35 15.72
CA PRO A 490 27.76 9.95 14.73
C PRO A 490 26.88 8.84 15.32
N VAL A 491 25.57 8.96 15.21
CA VAL A 491 24.60 8.06 15.85
C VAL A 491 24.33 6.83 14.99
N GLU A 492 24.51 6.91 13.68
CA GLU A 492 24.38 5.75 12.80
C GLU A 492 25.67 4.92 12.83
N ASP A 493 25.47 3.60 12.73
CA ASP A 493 26.54 2.61 12.67
C ASP A 493 26.21 1.58 11.60
N VAL A 494 27.24 1.04 10.95
CA VAL A 494 27.09 -0.03 9.97
C VAL A 494 26.39 -1.25 10.58
N ALA A 495 26.69 -1.57 11.84
CA ALA A 495 26.03 -2.67 12.55
C ALA A 495 24.54 -2.39 12.79
N LEU A 496 24.19 -1.15 13.19
CA LEU A 496 22.81 -0.73 13.44
C LEU A 496 21.98 -0.74 12.15
N LEU A 497 22.53 -0.18 11.07
CA LEU A 497 21.91 -0.15 9.75
C LEU A 497 21.67 -1.57 9.20
N LYS A 498 22.58 -2.51 9.48
CA LYS A 498 22.43 -3.91 9.09
C LYS A 498 21.29 -4.59 9.85
N ILE A 499 21.16 -4.36 11.16
CA ILE A 499 20.05 -4.90 11.96
C ILE A 499 18.73 -4.31 11.45
N GLU A 500 18.67 -3.00 11.22
CA GLU A 500 17.49 -2.36 10.61
C GLU A 500 17.09 -3.02 9.29
N GLN A 501 18.05 -3.19 8.38
CA GLN A 501 17.82 -3.88 7.11
C GLN A 501 17.28 -5.30 7.31
N ASP A 502 17.80 -6.06 8.26
CA ASP A 502 17.30 -7.41 8.56
C ASP A 502 15.88 -7.40 9.12
N ILE A 503 15.53 -6.43 9.98
CA ILE A 503 14.17 -6.25 10.52
C ILE A 503 13.18 -5.87 9.42
N GLU A 504 13.52 -4.89 8.59
CA GLU A 504 12.65 -4.39 7.53
C GLU A 504 12.48 -5.38 6.37
N ARG A 505 13.52 -6.19 6.07
CA ARG A 505 13.40 -7.34 5.16
C ARG A 505 12.60 -8.50 5.78
N GLY A 506 12.48 -8.57 7.10
CA GLY A 506 11.60 -9.48 7.83
C GLY A 506 10.18 -8.94 8.03
N HIS A 507 9.63 -8.23 7.03
CA HIS A 507 8.26 -7.70 7.02
C HIS A 507 7.20 -8.81 6.97
N PRO A 508 5.90 -8.51 7.16
CA PRO A 508 4.85 -9.53 7.26
C PRO A 508 4.66 -10.42 6.02
N ASP A 509 5.10 -9.99 4.84
CA ASP A 509 4.98 -10.75 3.59
C ASP A 509 6.28 -11.47 3.19
N ALA A 510 7.34 -11.29 3.99
CA ALA A 510 8.65 -11.87 3.75
C ALA A 510 8.61 -13.41 3.82
N ASP A 511 9.62 -14.03 3.23
CA ASP A 511 9.82 -15.47 3.38
C ASP A 511 10.26 -15.85 4.82
N GLU A 512 10.24 -17.15 5.10
CA GLU A 512 10.63 -17.68 6.41
C GLU A 512 12.11 -17.41 6.72
N SER A 513 12.98 -17.36 5.69
CA SER A 513 14.41 -17.15 5.87
C SER A 513 14.73 -15.72 6.33
N ALA A 514 14.14 -14.72 5.68
CA ALA A 514 14.27 -13.32 6.05
C ALA A 514 13.67 -13.06 7.44
N THR A 515 12.52 -13.66 7.74
CA THR A 515 11.90 -13.56 9.07
C THR A 515 12.80 -14.15 10.16
N LEU A 516 13.39 -15.34 9.93
CA LEU A 516 14.30 -15.97 10.88
C LEU A 516 15.57 -15.13 11.09
N LYS A 517 16.10 -14.53 10.02
CA LYS A 517 17.27 -13.64 10.08
C LYS A 517 16.96 -12.40 10.92
N ALA A 518 15.79 -11.79 10.74
CA ALA A 518 15.33 -10.65 11.55
C ALA A 518 15.31 -11.01 13.05
N VAL A 519 14.77 -12.18 13.40
CA VAL A 519 14.75 -12.68 14.78
C VAL A 519 16.17 -12.87 15.34
N GLN A 520 17.06 -13.48 14.55
CA GLN A 520 18.45 -13.72 14.96
C GLN A 520 19.23 -12.42 15.18
N SER A 521 19.05 -11.43 14.29
CA SER A 521 19.73 -10.13 14.38
C SER A 521 19.26 -9.29 15.57
N LEU A 522 18.03 -9.52 16.06
CA LEU A 522 17.47 -8.79 17.21
C LEU A 522 17.88 -9.37 18.56
N GLN A 523 18.30 -10.64 18.61
CA GLN A 523 18.59 -11.33 19.86
C GLN A 523 19.68 -10.61 20.69
N GLY A 524 19.31 -10.10 21.86
CA GLY A 524 20.21 -9.36 22.77
C GLY A 524 20.49 -7.90 22.37
N PHE A 525 20.05 -7.46 21.18
CA PHE A 525 20.32 -6.11 20.67
C PHE A 525 19.75 -5.01 21.58
N CYS A 526 18.53 -5.19 22.08
CA CYS A 526 17.89 -4.23 22.99
C CYS A 526 18.62 -4.16 24.33
N ASP A 527 18.95 -5.32 24.91
CA ASP A 527 19.70 -5.42 26.18
C ASP A 527 21.09 -4.77 26.07
N ASP A 528 21.80 -4.98 24.96
CA ASP A 528 23.09 -4.34 24.68
C ASP A 528 22.95 -2.80 24.64
N GLY A 529 21.87 -2.30 24.03
CA GLY A 529 21.59 -0.86 23.98
C GLY A 529 21.29 -0.28 25.36
N VAL A 530 20.46 -0.98 26.14
CA VAL A 530 20.16 -0.65 27.54
C VAL A 530 21.44 -0.59 28.36
N GLU A 531 22.32 -1.59 28.25
CA GLU A 531 23.60 -1.61 28.95
C GLU A 531 24.51 -0.44 28.56
N GLN A 532 24.60 -0.13 27.25
CA GLN A 532 25.41 1.00 26.77
C GLN A 532 24.96 2.33 27.36
N LEU A 533 23.66 2.63 27.31
CA LEU A 533 23.14 3.88 27.87
C LEU A 533 23.22 3.90 29.40
N ALA A 534 22.92 2.76 30.06
CA ALA A 534 23.01 2.65 31.51
C ALA A 534 24.43 2.92 32.04
N LYS A 535 25.46 2.40 31.36
CA LYS A 535 26.88 2.67 31.71
C LYS A 535 27.23 4.16 31.67
N ILE A 536 26.62 4.92 30.75
CA ILE A 536 26.81 6.38 30.66
C ILE A 536 26.12 7.07 31.83
N ILE A 537 24.85 6.73 32.10
CA ILE A 537 24.08 7.35 33.18
C ILE A 537 24.70 7.06 34.56
N LEU A 538 25.21 5.84 34.77
CA LEU A 538 25.84 5.40 36.02
C LEU A 538 27.31 5.83 36.14
N GLN A 539 27.87 6.60 35.20
CA GLN A 539 29.26 7.04 35.25
C GLN A 539 29.49 7.91 36.50
N GLY A 540 30.38 7.46 37.38
CA GLY A 540 30.69 8.15 38.64
C GLY A 540 29.62 8.00 39.73
N ALA A 541 28.73 7.00 39.62
CA ALA A 541 27.79 6.61 40.67
C ALA A 541 28.49 6.05 41.93
N GLU A 542 27.78 6.03 43.06
CA GLU A 542 28.32 5.52 44.33
C GLU A 542 28.60 4.02 44.29
N GLN A 543 29.76 3.62 44.82
CA GLN A 543 30.19 2.22 44.85
C GLN A 543 29.42 1.41 45.90
N HIS A 544 29.09 0.15 45.57
CA HIS A 544 28.48 -0.85 46.47
C HIS A 544 27.01 -0.63 46.87
N GLN A 545 26.24 0.13 46.10
CA GLN A 545 24.79 0.21 46.28
C GLN A 545 24.09 -0.47 45.10
N SER A 546 23.50 -1.63 45.36
CA SER A 546 22.77 -2.40 44.36
C SER A 546 21.38 -1.81 44.08
N GLY A 547 20.91 -1.98 42.86
CA GLY A 547 19.60 -1.50 42.43
C GLY A 547 19.35 -1.81 40.96
N VAL A 548 18.30 -1.20 40.43
CA VAL A 548 17.88 -1.34 39.03
C VAL A 548 17.69 0.05 38.43
N LEU A 549 18.33 0.29 37.29
CA LEU A 549 18.08 1.45 36.46
C LEU A 549 17.04 1.11 35.40
N LEU A 550 15.94 1.84 35.40
CA LEU A 550 14.86 1.72 34.43
C LEU A 550 14.98 2.84 33.40
N LEU A 551 14.85 2.51 32.12
CA LEU A 551 15.02 3.44 30.99
C LEU A 551 13.75 3.52 30.14
N ASN A 552 13.39 4.73 29.74
CA ASN A 552 12.28 5.01 28.84
C ASN A 552 12.79 5.45 27.47
N SER A 553 12.47 4.67 26.45
CA SER A 553 12.78 4.98 25.04
C SER A 553 11.73 5.89 24.37
N LEU A 554 10.58 6.13 25.01
CA LEU A 554 9.50 6.93 24.45
C LEU A 554 9.60 8.39 24.89
N SER A 555 9.23 9.33 24.02
CA SER A 555 9.33 10.78 24.25
C SER A 555 8.26 11.36 25.19
N PHE A 556 7.53 10.52 25.93
CA PHE A 556 6.49 10.91 26.87
C PHE A 556 6.59 10.08 28.15
N SER A 557 6.05 10.62 29.24
CA SER A 557 6.02 9.93 30.54
C SER A 557 5.08 8.72 30.47
N ARG A 558 5.49 7.59 31.05
CA ARG A 558 4.71 6.36 30.96
C ARG A 558 4.76 5.54 32.23
N ARG A 559 3.70 4.77 32.48
CA ARG A 559 3.61 3.86 33.64
C ARG A 559 3.72 2.43 33.17
N VAL A 560 4.80 1.78 33.57
CA VAL A 560 5.14 0.41 33.19
C VAL A 560 5.14 -0.50 34.42
N VAL A 561 4.79 -1.77 34.20
CA VAL A 561 4.98 -2.82 35.19
C VAL A 561 6.39 -3.37 34.98
N VAL A 562 7.20 -3.40 36.04
CA VAL A 562 8.58 -3.91 35.98
C VAL A 562 8.75 -5.09 36.91
N ASP A 563 9.45 -6.11 36.42
CA ASP A 563 9.89 -7.24 37.23
C ASP A 563 11.16 -6.86 38.02
N LEU A 564 11.13 -7.16 39.32
CA LEU A 564 12.22 -6.91 40.27
C LEU A 564 12.66 -8.22 40.95
N PRO A 565 13.04 -9.27 40.21
CA PRO A 565 13.35 -10.59 40.78
C PRO A 565 14.53 -10.55 41.77
N GLY A 566 15.50 -9.66 41.54
CA GLY A 566 16.66 -9.45 42.41
C GLY A 566 16.36 -8.72 43.73
N PHE A 567 15.13 -8.22 43.92
CA PHE A 567 14.77 -7.48 45.13
C PHE A 567 14.26 -8.46 46.19
N ALA A 568 14.89 -8.48 47.35
CA ALA A 568 14.43 -9.30 48.47
C ALA A 568 13.15 -8.73 49.11
N HIS A 569 13.04 -7.41 49.12
CA HIS A 569 11.92 -6.65 49.66
C HIS A 569 11.50 -5.56 48.66
N GLU A 570 10.34 -4.96 48.90
CA GLU A 570 9.83 -3.84 48.10
C GLU A 570 10.90 -2.73 47.94
N PRO A 571 10.89 -2.00 46.81
CA PRO A 571 11.80 -0.87 46.62
C PRO A 571 11.66 0.16 47.75
N ILE A 572 12.74 0.86 48.07
CA ILE A 572 12.68 2.03 48.97
C ILE A 572 11.64 3.02 48.42
N ALA A 573 10.86 3.63 49.32
CA ALA A 573 9.80 4.57 48.94
C ALA A 573 10.33 5.65 47.99
N HIS A 574 9.78 5.70 46.78
CA HIS A 574 10.22 6.58 45.71
C HIS A 574 9.00 7.13 44.96
N PRO A 575 8.92 8.43 44.62
CA PRO A 575 7.73 9.04 43.98
C PRO A 575 7.30 8.41 42.65
N ALA A 576 8.26 7.83 41.92
CA ALA A 576 8.00 7.10 40.68
C ALA A 576 7.28 5.75 40.91
N VAL A 577 7.43 5.13 42.07
CA VAL A 577 6.77 3.85 42.40
C VAL A 577 5.32 4.12 42.77
N LYS A 578 4.38 3.69 41.93
CA LYS A 578 2.94 3.91 42.14
C LYS A 578 2.28 2.78 42.92
N SER A 579 2.75 1.56 42.73
CA SER A 579 2.28 0.39 43.47
C SER A 579 3.31 -0.73 43.40
N THR A 580 3.24 -1.67 44.33
CA THR A 580 4.11 -2.85 44.43
C THR A 580 3.25 -4.09 44.65
N GLN A 581 3.65 -5.19 44.02
CA GLN A 581 3.13 -6.53 44.30
C GLN A 581 4.32 -7.42 44.64
N PHE A 582 4.52 -7.65 45.94
CA PHE A 582 5.59 -8.50 46.46
C PHE A 582 4.97 -9.64 47.28
N ASP A 583 4.93 -10.81 46.67
CA ASP A 583 4.51 -12.08 47.27
C ASP A 583 5.51 -13.20 46.90
N GLU A 584 5.22 -14.45 47.26
CA GLU A 584 6.12 -15.58 46.97
C GLU A 584 6.35 -15.80 45.47
N THR A 585 5.39 -15.40 44.64
CA THR A 585 5.35 -15.66 43.20
C THR A 585 5.65 -14.42 42.36
N ARG A 586 5.35 -13.22 42.86
CA ARG A 586 5.41 -11.95 42.13
C ARG A 586 6.27 -10.96 42.88
N LYS A 587 7.23 -10.35 42.19
CA LYS A 587 8.05 -9.23 42.70
C LYS A 587 8.05 -8.13 41.66
N GLN A 588 6.98 -7.37 41.63
CA GLN A 588 6.68 -6.41 40.57
C GLN A 588 6.35 -5.04 41.14
N ALA A 589 6.60 -4.00 40.35
CA ALA A 589 6.20 -2.64 40.69
C ALA A 589 5.63 -1.92 39.46
N VAL A 590 4.67 -1.04 39.70
CA VAL A 590 4.27 -0.03 38.71
C VAL A 590 5.15 1.20 38.90
N VAL A 591 5.91 1.56 37.87
CA VAL A 591 6.85 2.69 37.91
C VAL A 591 6.49 3.69 36.82
N GLU A 592 6.37 4.96 37.21
CA GLU A 592 6.24 6.09 36.29
C GLU A 592 7.63 6.53 35.84
N LEU A 593 7.93 6.31 34.56
CA LEU A 593 9.18 6.71 33.94
C LEU A 593 9.00 8.07 33.26
N PRO A 594 9.92 9.04 33.48
CA PRO A 594 9.89 10.31 32.79
C PRO A 594 10.11 10.12 31.28
N ALA A 595 9.63 11.10 30.49
CA ALA A 595 9.80 11.13 29.04
C ALA A 595 11.28 11.00 28.66
N ALA A 596 11.61 10.06 27.76
CA ALA A 596 12.95 9.81 27.25
C ALA A 596 14.01 9.78 28.37
N GLY A 597 13.67 9.19 29.52
CA GLY A 597 14.41 9.37 30.76
C GLY A 597 14.67 8.09 31.52
N PHE A 598 15.04 8.23 32.78
CA PHE A 598 15.38 7.10 33.65
C PHE A 598 14.89 7.27 35.08
N VAL A 599 14.77 6.14 35.79
CA VAL A 599 14.52 6.05 37.23
C VAL A 599 15.43 4.98 37.82
N TRP A 600 16.05 5.26 38.96
CA TRP A 600 16.84 4.32 39.74
C TRP A 600 16.03 3.84 40.95
N LEU A 601 15.89 2.52 41.08
CA LEU A 601 15.25 1.88 42.21
C LEU A 601 16.25 1.11 43.05
N GLN A 602 16.13 1.24 44.37
CA GLN A 602 16.95 0.50 45.34
C GLN A 602 16.08 -0.50 46.11
N PRO A 603 16.60 -1.70 46.41
CA PRO A 603 15.88 -2.66 47.22
C PRO A 603 15.74 -2.15 48.66
N GLY A 604 14.56 -2.35 49.25
CA GLY A 604 14.33 -2.09 50.66
C GLY A 604 15.15 -3.03 51.54
N GLN A 605 15.55 -2.55 52.73
CA GLN A 605 16.31 -3.34 53.70
C GLN A 605 15.41 -4.17 54.63
N ILE A 606 14.14 -3.80 54.76
CA ILE A 606 13.17 -4.43 55.65
C ILE A 606 11.88 -4.62 54.86
N SER A 607 11.19 -5.74 55.08
CA SER A 607 9.84 -5.94 54.55
C SER A 607 8.93 -4.79 55.00
N ALA A 608 8.27 -4.13 54.06
CA ALA A 608 7.31 -3.08 54.40
C ALA A 608 6.18 -3.64 55.27
N THR A 609 5.65 -2.81 56.16
CA THR A 609 4.47 -3.19 56.94
C THR A 609 3.26 -3.13 56.00
N PRO A 610 2.44 -4.19 55.88
CA PRO A 610 1.30 -4.17 54.97
C PRO A 610 0.38 -2.98 55.31
N PRO A 611 -0.09 -2.21 54.31
CA PRO A 611 -0.91 -1.04 54.56
C PRO A 611 -2.17 -1.41 55.36
N LYS A 612 -2.53 -0.57 56.34
CA LYS A 612 -3.73 -0.76 57.16
C LYS A 612 -4.97 -0.59 56.29
N SER A 613 -5.60 -1.72 55.95
CA SER A 613 -6.88 -1.86 55.24
C SER A 613 -7.05 -0.96 54.01
N SER A 614 -6.44 -1.36 52.89
CA SER A 614 -6.90 -0.90 51.58
C SER A 614 -8.06 -1.79 51.12
N VAL A 615 -9.09 -1.18 50.54
CA VAL A 615 -10.11 -1.89 49.75
C VAL A 615 -9.39 -2.83 48.76
N PRO A 616 -9.73 -4.14 48.70
CA PRO A 616 -9.05 -5.09 47.83
C PRO A 616 -9.24 -4.70 46.36
N ILE A 617 -8.19 -4.92 45.56
CA ILE A 617 -8.22 -4.62 44.11
C ILE A 617 -9.13 -5.63 43.40
N ALA A 618 -9.13 -6.88 43.87
CA ALA A 618 -9.93 -7.94 43.31
C ALA A 618 -10.80 -8.61 44.38
N GLU A 619 -12.06 -8.82 44.03
CA GLU A 619 -13.06 -9.64 44.71
C GLU A 619 -13.62 -10.62 43.68
N PRO A 620 -14.35 -11.68 44.10
CA PRO A 620 -15.05 -12.53 43.13
C PRO A 620 -15.90 -11.69 42.16
N LEU A 621 -15.64 -11.84 40.86
CA LEU A 621 -16.29 -11.13 39.75
C LEU A 621 -16.06 -9.61 39.68
N LEU A 622 -15.17 -9.02 40.48
CA LEU A 622 -14.93 -7.58 40.50
C LEU A 622 -13.43 -7.25 40.59
N LEU A 623 -12.93 -6.48 39.62
CA LEU A 623 -11.65 -5.77 39.71
C LEU A 623 -11.91 -4.27 39.88
N ARG A 624 -11.14 -3.58 40.71
CA ARG A 624 -11.23 -2.14 40.88
C ARG A 624 -9.91 -1.49 41.31
N ASN A 625 -9.63 -0.31 40.79
CA ASN A 625 -8.51 0.54 41.23
C ASN A 625 -9.00 1.97 41.40
N GLU A 626 -8.14 2.95 41.64
CA GLU A 626 -8.55 4.34 41.84
C GLU A 626 -9.28 5.01 40.66
N PHE A 627 -9.29 4.39 39.47
CA PHE A 627 -9.87 4.94 38.25
C PHE A 627 -11.25 4.34 37.91
N PHE A 628 -11.41 3.01 37.96
CA PHE A 628 -12.63 2.34 37.49
C PHE A 628 -12.86 0.96 38.12
N GLU A 629 -14.06 0.42 37.89
CA GLU A 629 -14.53 -0.92 38.25
C GLU A 629 -14.74 -1.77 36.98
N VAL A 630 -14.36 -3.06 37.05
CA VAL A 630 -14.57 -4.07 36.00
C VAL A 630 -15.35 -5.22 36.61
N HIS A 631 -16.55 -5.45 36.10
CA HIS A 631 -17.39 -6.57 36.49
C HIS A 631 -17.25 -7.71 35.49
N ILE A 632 -16.92 -8.90 35.97
CA ILE A 632 -16.81 -10.12 35.16
C ILE A 632 -18.18 -10.78 35.08
N HIS A 633 -18.56 -11.24 33.89
CA HIS A 633 -19.83 -11.90 33.66
C HIS A 633 -19.75 -13.38 34.06
N GLU A 634 -20.62 -13.83 34.96
CA GLU A 634 -20.60 -15.20 35.47
C GLU A 634 -20.88 -16.25 34.37
N GLU A 635 -21.83 -15.98 33.47
CA GLU A 635 -22.21 -16.95 32.43
C GLU A 635 -21.32 -16.94 31.18
N THR A 636 -20.67 -15.83 30.85
CA THR A 636 -19.84 -15.72 29.62
C THR A 636 -18.35 -15.73 29.90
N GLY A 637 -17.93 -15.46 31.14
CA GLY A 637 -16.52 -15.36 31.52
C GLY A 637 -15.82 -14.09 31.01
N GLY A 638 -16.52 -13.27 30.22
CA GLY A 638 -16.02 -12.00 29.70
C GLY A 638 -16.29 -10.82 30.63
N ILE A 639 -16.23 -9.61 30.07
CA ILE A 639 -16.50 -8.37 30.82
C ILE A 639 -17.99 -8.04 30.70
N ALA A 640 -18.71 -8.07 31.83
CA ALA A 640 -20.09 -7.62 31.91
C ALA A 640 -20.18 -6.10 31.76
N GLN A 641 -19.35 -5.37 32.50
CA GLN A 641 -19.35 -3.92 32.52
C GLN A 641 -17.99 -3.36 32.95
N ILE A 642 -17.50 -2.37 32.21
CA ILE A 642 -16.51 -1.41 32.70
C ILE A 642 -17.22 -0.10 33.01
N LYS A 643 -17.01 0.45 34.20
CA LYS A 643 -17.57 1.75 34.58
C LYS A 643 -16.68 2.49 35.57
N GLU A 644 -16.82 3.79 35.59
CA GLU A 644 -16.31 4.61 36.70
C GLU A 644 -17.16 4.40 37.97
N TYR A 645 -16.66 4.90 39.10
CA TYR A 645 -17.32 4.76 40.38
C TYR A 645 -18.68 5.47 40.47
N GLY A 646 -19.56 4.94 41.31
CA GLY A 646 -20.89 5.49 41.57
C GLY A 646 -21.93 5.03 40.54
N ARG A 647 -22.86 5.92 40.18
CA ARG A 647 -23.97 5.64 39.26
C ARG A 647 -23.61 6.00 37.80
N LYS A 648 -22.40 5.64 37.37
CA LYS A 648 -21.93 5.84 36.00
C LYS A 648 -22.37 4.67 35.10
N PRO A 649 -22.68 4.93 33.81
CA PRO A 649 -23.15 3.91 32.88
C PRO A 649 -22.04 2.91 32.54
N ASN A 650 -22.42 1.79 31.93
CA ASN A 650 -21.46 0.86 31.31
C ASN A 650 -20.82 1.51 30.10
N ARG A 651 -19.50 1.43 30.02
CA ARG A 651 -18.68 1.97 28.94
C ARG A 651 -18.24 0.91 27.94
N LEU A 652 -18.06 -0.33 28.40
CA LEU A 652 -17.64 -1.43 27.55
C LEU A 652 -18.03 -2.79 28.16
N SER A 653 -18.52 -3.67 27.31
CA SER A 653 -18.67 -5.11 27.58
C SER A 653 -17.83 -5.92 26.59
N GLN A 654 -17.42 -7.12 26.97
CA GLN A 654 -16.62 -8.01 26.13
C GLN A 654 -17.06 -9.46 26.31
N GLN A 655 -17.06 -10.22 25.21
CA GLN A 655 -17.19 -11.69 25.24
C GLN A 655 -16.41 -12.36 24.10
N LEU A 656 -16.05 -13.62 24.24
CA LEU A 656 -15.45 -14.42 23.16
C LEU A 656 -16.56 -15.10 22.35
N ALA A 657 -16.35 -15.26 21.04
CA ALA A 657 -17.27 -16.01 20.20
C ALA A 657 -16.60 -16.58 18.96
N TYR A 658 -17.24 -17.59 18.40
CA TYR A 658 -17.07 -18.05 17.03
C TYR A 658 -18.17 -17.47 16.15
N ARG A 659 -17.81 -16.92 15.00
CA ARG A 659 -18.74 -16.45 13.98
C ARG A 659 -18.87 -17.50 12.89
N PHE A 660 -20.09 -17.95 12.64
CA PHE A 660 -20.46 -18.82 11.53
C PHE A 660 -20.68 -18.02 10.23
N PRO A 661 -20.41 -18.62 9.06
CA PRO A 661 -20.62 -17.98 7.76
C PRO A 661 -22.10 -17.65 7.49
N TYR A 662 -23.01 -18.41 8.11
CA TYR A 662 -24.46 -18.21 8.01
C TYR A 662 -25.10 -18.11 9.38
N GLN A 663 -26.22 -17.37 9.46
CA GLN A 663 -27.01 -17.28 10.68
C GLN A 663 -27.55 -18.66 11.08
N ARG A 664 -27.46 -18.96 12.38
CA ARG A 664 -28.07 -20.11 13.04
C ARG A 664 -29.43 -19.70 13.62
N ASN A 665 -30.40 -20.62 13.59
CA ASN A 665 -31.67 -20.46 14.32
C ASN A 665 -31.55 -21.18 15.67
N ILE A 666 -31.68 -20.43 16.76
CA ILE A 666 -31.60 -20.96 18.11
C ILE A 666 -33.00 -20.98 18.71
N SER A 667 -33.57 -22.18 18.85
CA SER A 667 -34.87 -22.38 19.50
C SER A 667 -34.68 -22.37 21.01
N THR A 668 -35.26 -21.37 21.68
CA THR A 668 -35.19 -21.25 23.14
C THR A 668 -36.52 -21.70 23.73
N PRO A 669 -36.55 -22.74 24.60
CA PRO A 669 -37.77 -23.17 25.24
C PRO A 669 -38.33 -22.12 26.20
N GLY A 670 -39.58 -21.72 25.99
CA GLY A 670 -40.25 -20.67 26.76
C GLY A 670 -41.52 -21.14 27.44
N ALA A 671 -41.83 -20.58 28.62
CA ALA A 671 -43.08 -20.90 29.35
C ALA A 671 -44.37 -20.52 28.59
N LEU A 672 -44.25 -19.68 27.55
CA LEU A 672 -45.34 -19.23 26.66
C LEU A 672 -45.21 -19.79 25.23
N GLY A 673 -44.33 -20.78 25.02
CA GLY A 673 -43.98 -21.33 23.70
C GLY A 673 -42.52 -21.05 23.34
N ASP A 674 -41.96 -21.87 22.45
CA ASP A 674 -40.59 -21.71 21.96
C ASP A 674 -40.49 -20.47 21.07
N TRP A 675 -39.40 -19.72 21.18
CA TRP A 675 -39.08 -18.64 20.26
C TRP A 675 -37.71 -18.83 19.63
N ASP A 676 -37.63 -18.53 18.34
CA ASP A 676 -36.40 -18.67 17.56
C ASP A 676 -35.64 -17.34 17.53
N THR A 677 -34.36 -17.38 17.90
CA THR A 677 -33.43 -16.26 17.75
C THR A 677 -32.43 -16.57 16.64
N LYS A 678 -32.27 -15.65 15.69
CA LYS A 678 -31.23 -15.76 14.65
C LYS A 678 -29.94 -15.13 15.11
N THR A 679 -28.84 -15.86 15.07
CA THR A 679 -27.52 -15.33 15.40
C THR A 679 -26.45 -15.99 14.53
N PRO A 680 -25.47 -15.24 14.00
CA PRO A 680 -24.29 -15.83 13.37
C PRO A 680 -23.22 -16.25 14.39
N TYR A 681 -23.49 -16.19 15.70
CA TYR A 681 -22.49 -16.44 16.75
C TYR A 681 -22.80 -17.66 17.61
N SER A 682 -21.72 -18.33 18.01
CA SER A 682 -21.69 -19.31 19.09
C SER A 682 -22.09 -18.72 20.44
N ALA A 683 -22.29 -19.58 21.44
CA ALA A 683 -22.42 -19.18 22.84
C ALA A 683 -21.28 -19.75 23.70
N THR A 684 -21.24 -19.34 24.96
CA THR A 684 -20.30 -19.83 25.97
C THR A 684 -21.02 -20.67 27.02
N ARG A 685 -20.35 -21.67 27.58
CA ARG A 685 -20.86 -22.49 28.69
C ARG A 685 -19.75 -22.94 29.64
N ALA A 686 -20.15 -23.59 30.73
CA ALA A 686 -19.25 -24.21 31.72
C ALA A 686 -18.21 -23.23 32.29
N VAL A 687 -18.59 -21.96 32.45
CA VAL A 687 -17.69 -20.92 32.89
C VAL A 687 -17.29 -21.11 34.35
N LYS A 688 -16.00 -20.99 34.63
CA LYS A 688 -15.44 -20.94 35.99
C LYS A 688 -14.66 -19.65 36.15
N VAL A 689 -14.79 -19.03 37.32
CA VAL A 689 -14.08 -17.79 37.68
C VAL A 689 -13.22 -18.05 38.91
N GLU A 690 -11.94 -17.74 38.81
CA GLU A 690 -10.95 -17.91 39.87
C GLU A 690 -10.28 -16.57 40.20
N LEU A 691 -10.19 -16.25 41.48
CA LEU A 691 -9.47 -15.09 42.01
C LEU A 691 -8.04 -15.51 42.35
N THR A 692 -7.06 -15.10 41.53
CA THR A 692 -5.66 -15.56 41.64
C THR A 692 -4.72 -14.53 42.30
N CYS A 693 -5.12 -13.25 42.36
CA CYS A 693 -4.41 -12.22 43.12
C CYS A 693 -5.38 -11.12 43.57
N ALA A 694 -5.31 -10.69 44.83
CA ALA A 694 -6.20 -9.67 45.39
C ALA A 694 -5.51 -8.35 45.81
N GLY A 695 -4.18 -8.28 45.68
CA GLY A 695 -3.38 -7.11 46.02
C GLY A 695 -2.11 -7.42 46.82
N PRO A 696 -1.41 -6.38 47.31
CA PRO A 696 -1.88 -4.99 47.43
C PRO A 696 -1.75 -4.14 46.16
N GLY A 697 -0.97 -4.55 45.15
CA GLY A 697 -0.70 -3.76 43.93
C GLY A 697 -1.42 -4.25 42.67
N LEU A 698 -1.61 -5.57 42.55
CA LEU A 698 -2.26 -6.25 41.43
C LEU A 698 -3.56 -6.92 41.87
N GLY A 699 -4.61 -6.79 41.07
CA GLY A 699 -5.78 -7.66 41.09
C GLY A 699 -5.80 -8.53 39.85
N GLU A 700 -6.05 -9.84 40.02
CA GLU A 700 -6.07 -10.80 38.92
C GLU A 700 -7.26 -11.76 39.07
N ILE A 701 -8.06 -11.85 38.01
CA ILE A 701 -9.14 -12.82 37.86
C ILE A 701 -8.89 -13.65 36.61
N VAL A 702 -9.02 -14.96 36.73
CA VAL A 702 -8.94 -15.90 35.61
C VAL A 702 -10.32 -16.49 35.36
N THR A 703 -10.77 -16.46 34.10
CA THR A 703 -11.97 -17.18 33.68
C THR A 703 -11.60 -18.29 32.70
N THR A 704 -12.34 -19.40 32.78
CA THR A 704 -12.21 -20.53 31.84
C THR A 704 -13.58 -20.99 31.42
N GLY A 705 -13.72 -21.54 30.22
CA GLY A 705 -14.99 -22.07 29.74
C GLY A 705 -14.90 -22.68 28.35
N GLU A 706 -16.05 -22.93 27.75
CA GLU A 706 -16.19 -23.50 26.42
C GLU A 706 -16.96 -22.55 25.50
N ILE A 707 -16.48 -22.37 24.27
CA ILE A 707 -17.23 -21.81 23.15
C ILE A 707 -17.88 -22.98 22.42
N TYR A 708 -19.21 -22.97 22.23
CA TYR A 708 -19.94 -24.09 21.64
C TYR A 708 -21.01 -23.64 20.63
N ASP A 709 -21.30 -24.51 19.66
CA ASP A 709 -22.41 -24.33 18.71
C ASP A 709 -23.73 -24.73 19.40
N GLN A 710 -24.65 -23.77 19.54
CA GLN A 710 -25.93 -23.99 20.21
C GLN A 710 -26.88 -24.92 19.43
N VAL A 711 -26.65 -25.15 18.13
CA VAL A 711 -27.51 -26.01 17.29
C VAL A 711 -27.06 -27.47 17.37
N SER A 712 -25.76 -27.73 17.20
CA SER A 712 -25.20 -29.09 17.27
C SER A 712 -24.81 -29.53 18.67
N ASP A 713 -24.80 -28.61 19.64
CA ASP A 713 -24.34 -28.82 21.02
C ASP A 713 -22.85 -29.23 21.13
N THR A 714 -22.06 -28.93 20.09
CA THR A 714 -20.65 -29.31 20.00
C THR A 714 -19.74 -28.18 20.49
N THR A 715 -18.75 -28.53 21.30
CA THR A 715 -17.69 -27.60 21.72
C THR A 715 -16.78 -27.27 20.52
N LEU A 716 -16.59 -25.97 20.28
CA LEU A 716 -15.77 -25.44 19.19
C LEU A 716 -14.35 -25.13 19.68
N ALA A 717 -14.23 -24.55 20.87
CA ALA A 717 -12.96 -24.28 21.54
C ALA A 717 -13.14 -24.21 23.06
N THR A 718 -12.09 -24.49 23.83
CA THR A 718 -11.98 -24.06 25.23
C THR A 718 -11.26 -22.73 25.29
N PHE A 719 -11.52 -21.94 26.33
CA PHE A 719 -10.84 -20.66 26.52
C PHE A 719 -10.34 -20.47 27.94
N ARG A 720 -9.28 -19.66 28.08
CA ARG A 720 -8.80 -19.09 29.33
C ARG A 720 -8.58 -17.59 29.14
N GLN A 721 -9.26 -16.76 29.93
CA GLN A 721 -9.03 -15.30 29.96
C GLN A 721 -8.40 -14.91 31.29
N THR A 722 -7.34 -14.10 31.26
CA THR A 722 -6.73 -13.51 32.47
C THR A 722 -6.93 -12.00 32.44
N PHE A 723 -7.61 -11.47 33.45
CA PHE A 723 -7.86 -10.04 33.63
C PHE A 723 -6.96 -9.51 34.73
N GLN A 724 -6.10 -8.55 34.40
CA GLN A 724 -5.17 -7.93 35.35
C GLN A 724 -5.42 -6.43 35.46
N LEU A 725 -5.59 -5.96 36.70
CA LEU A 725 -5.75 -4.54 37.01
C LEU A 725 -4.74 -4.11 38.06
N TRP A 726 -3.99 -3.05 37.75
CA TRP A 726 -2.97 -2.50 38.63
C TRP A 726 -3.42 -1.20 39.30
N ARG A 727 -3.03 -0.99 40.56
CA ARG A 727 -3.03 0.36 41.16
C ARG A 727 -2.03 1.23 40.42
N GLY A 728 -2.38 2.49 40.19
CA GLY A 728 -1.54 3.46 39.49
C GLY A 728 -1.69 3.44 37.97
N ARG A 729 -2.44 2.51 37.37
CA ARG A 729 -2.63 2.42 35.91
C ARG A 729 -4.12 2.47 35.53
N PRO A 730 -4.55 3.39 34.64
CA PRO A 730 -5.91 3.41 34.12
C PRO A 730 -6.12 2.42 32.96
N ILE A 731 -5.57 1.19 33.10
CA ILE A 731 -5.53 0.17 32.05
C ILE A 731 -5.90 -1.19 32.65
N LEU A 732 -6.82 -1.89 31.99
CA LEU A 732 -7.11 -3.32 32.22
C LEU A 732 -6.36 -4.15 31.17
N ASP A 733 -5.51 -5.07 31.59
CA ASP A 733 -4.82 -6.00 30.70
C ASP A 733 -5.62 -7.31 30.61
N VAL A 734 -5.84 -7.81 29.38
CA VAL A 734 -6.62 -9.01 29.08
C VAL A 734 -5.80 -9.96 28.22
N LYS A 735 -5.40 -11.10 28.78
CA LYS A 735 -4.79 -12.22 28.04
C LYS A 735 -5.87 -13.24 27.68
N ILE A 736 -5.86 -13.75 26.45
CA ILE A 736 -6.80 -14.75 25.94
C ILE A 736 -6.00 -15.93 25.40
N GLU A 737 -6.35 -17.13 25.82
CA GLU A 737 -5.81 -18.40 25.32
C GLU A 737 -6.98 -19.26 24.80
N LEU A 738 -6.83 -19.88 23.63
CA LEU A 738 -7.87 -20.70 22.98
C LEU A 738 -7.33 -22.09 22.61
N GLU A 739 -7.98 -23.16 23.05
CA GLU A 739 -7.72 -24.50 22.51
C GLU A 739 -8.82 -24.86 21.50
N VAL A 740 -8.51 -24.70 20.22
CA VAL A 740 -9.48 -24.84 19.13
C VAL A 740 -9.66 -26.30 18.72
N GLN A 741 -10.92 -26.75 18.68
CA GLN A 741 -11.33 -28.06 18.17
C GLN A 741 -11.87 -27.97 16.74
N THR A 742 -12.53 -26.86 16.39
CA THR A 742 -13.05 -26.58 15.04
C THR A 742 -12.34 -25.38 14.44
N LEU A 743 -11.59 -25.58 13.35
CA LEU A 743 -10.89 -24.51 12.64
C LEU A 743 -11.86 -23.77 11.69
N PRO A 744 -11.80 -22.42 11.60
CA PRO A 744 -12.49 -21.68 10.55
C PRO A 744 -11.92 -21.99 9.17
N ASP A 745 -12.77 -21.88 8.14
CA ASP A 745 -12.42 -22.03 6.72
C ASP A 745 -13.13 -21.01 5.82
N GLY A 746 -12.61 -20.79 4.61
CA GLY A 746 -13.20 -19.94 3.60
C GLY A 746 -13.00 -18.44 3.85
N ASN A 747 -14.04 -17.64 3.65
CA ASN A 747 -13.94 -16.18 3.70
C ASN A 747 -13.59 -15.71 5.13
N PRO A 748 -12.41 -15.11 5.35
CA PRO A 748 -11.98 -14.72 6.68
C PRO A 748 -12.92 -13.71 7.31
N TRP A 749 -13.57 -12.85 6.53
CA TRP A 749 -14.45 -11.82 7.08
C TRP A 749 -15.77 -12.35 7.61
N ASP A 750 -16.15 -13.60 7.36
CA ASP A 750 -17.43 -14.18 7.79
C ASP A 750 -17.29 -15.43 8.68
N HIS A 751 -16.09 -16.02 8.77
CA HIS A 751 -15.84 -17.27 9.50
C HIS A 751 -14.58 -17.17 10.37
N TYR A 752 -14.72 -16.99 11.70
CA TYR A 752 -13.59 -16.73 12.60
C TYR A 752 -13.92 -16.91 14.09
N TYR A 753 -12.89 -17.09 14.92
CA TYR A 753 -12.97 -16.75 16.35
C TYR A 753 -12.64 -15.28 16.55
N ALA A 754 -13.37 -14.60 17.43
CA ALA A 754 -13.15 -13.20 17.77
C ALA A 754 -13.32 -12.92 19.26
N VAL A 755 -12.69 -11.84 19.69
CA VAL A 755 -13.13 -11.08 20.85
C VAL A 755 -14.14 -10.03 20.39
N ARG A 756 -15.31 -10.02 21.03
CA ARG A 756 -16.40 -9.11 20.70
C ARG A 756 -16.52 -8.05 21.78
N PHE A 757 -16.59 -6.79 21.37
CA PHE A 757 -16.77 -5.63 22.22
C PHE A 757 -18.11 -4.97 21.94
N ALA A 758 -18.76 -4.46 22.97
CA ALA A 758 -20.00 -3.69 22.86
C ALA A 758 -19.98 -2.46 23.76
N TRP A 759 -20.54 -1.35 23.28
CA TRP A 759 -20.66 -0.10 24.02
C TRP A 759 -22.11 0.43 23.98
N GLY A 760 -22.40 1.39 24.86
CA GLY A 760 -23.76 1.86 25.10
C GLY A 760 -24.31 2.74 23.99
N ASP A 761 -23.57 3.79 23.63
CA ASP A 761 -24.01 4.84 22.73
C ASP A 761 -23.72 4.52 21.26
N SER A 762 -24.76 4.37 20.45
CA SER A 762 -24.62 4.18 18.99
C SER A 762 -24.09 5.41 18.26
N THR A 763 -24.06 6.57 18.91
CA THR A 763 -23.59 7.85 18.37
C THR A 763 -22.16 8.19 18.77
N ALA A 764 -21.49 7.31 19.51
CA ALA A 764 -20.08 7.48 19.89
C ALA A 764 -19.19 7.72 18.67
N SER A 765 -18.24 8.65 18.81
CA SER A 765 -17.23 8.89 17.79
C SER A 765 -16.22 7.74 17.83
N LEU A 766 -15.94 7.18 16.65
CA LEU A 766 -15.06 6.02 16.51
C LEU A 766 -13.80 6.42 15.76
N THR A 767 -12.66 6.12 16.36
CA THR A 767 -11.34 6.44 15.81
C THR A 767 -10.46 5.19 15.84
N ARG A 768 -9.65 4.96 14.81
CA ARG A 768 -8.67 3.87 14.75
C ARG A 768 -7.27 4.43 14.57
N SER A 769 -6.27 3.64 14.92
CA SER A 769 -4.88 3.92 14.51
C SER A 769 -4.66 3.48 13.06
N LEU A 770 -4.09 4.35 12.23
CA LEU A 770 -3.57 3.97 10.91
C LEU A 770 -2.22 4.68 10.74
N LEU A 771 -1.13 3.94 10.50
CA LEU A 771 0.22 4.53 10.33
C LEU A 771 0.62 5.50 11.45
N GLU A 772 0.34 5.11 12.71
CA GLU A 772 0.60 5.89 13.93
C GLU A 772 -0.19 7.19 14.11
N SER A 773 -1.19 7.44 13.26
CA SER A 773 -2.11 8.57 13.37
C SER A 773 -3.57 8.15 13.61
N ALA A 774 -4.35 9.07 14.18
CA ALA A 774 -5.75 8.90 14.53
C ALA A 774 -6.66 9.19 13.34
N HIS A 775 -7.41 8.20 12.85
CA HIS A 775 -8.32 8.37 11.72
C HIS A 775 -9.70 7.79 11.96
N ALA A 776 -10.71 8.35 11.29
CA ALA A 776 -12.02 7.71 11.17
C ALA A 776 -11.95 6.50 10.20
N PHE A 777 -13.03 5.75 10.12
CA PHE A 777 -13.21 4.70 9.10
C PHE A 777 -14.66 4.62 8.65
N HIS A 778 -14.85 3.98 7.49
CA HIS A 778 -16.15 3.75 6.90
C HIS A 778 -16.41 2.26 6.71
N GLY A 779 -17.69 1.88 6.62
CA GLY A 779 -18.10 0.50 6.41
C GLY A 779 -17.96 -0.39 7.65
N GLU A 780 -18.00 -1.70 7.41
CA GLU A 780 -17.92 -2.72 8.45
C GLU A 780 -16.50 -3.20 8.73
N ARG A 781 -15.57 -3.07 7.79
CA ARG A 781 -14.22 -3.64 7.87
C ARG A 781 -13.21 -2.51 7.99
N PHE A 782 -12.24 -2.66 8.87
CA PHE A 782 -11.17 -1.67 9.01
C PHE A 782 -9.93 -2.29 9.64
N GLU A 783 -8.82 -1.55 9.52
CA GLU A 783 -7.51 -1.93 10.04
C GLU A 783 -7.10 -1.03 11.22
N GLY A 784 -6.54 -1.58 12.29
CA GLY A 784 -6.12 -0.79 13.44
C GLY A 784 -5.06 -1.46 14.28
N PRO A 785 -3.80 -1.56 13.84
CA PRO A 785 -2.79 -2.36 14.54
C PRO A 785 -2.51 -1.92 15.99
N HIS A 786 -2.63 -0.63 16.30
CA HIS A 786 -2.32 -0.10 17.62
C HIS A 786 -3.55 0.03 18.51
N TYR A 787 -4.60 0.69 18.03
CA TYR A 787 -5.82 0.91 18.82
C TYR A 787 -7.10 1.15 18.01
N PHE A 788 -8.22 0.98 18.72
CA PHE A 788 -9.54 1.49 18.38
C PHE A 788 -10.12 2.24 19.58
N GLU A 789 -10.67 3.44 19.36
CA GLU A 789 -11.19 4.31 20.39
C GLU A 789 -12.67 4.62 20.19
N ILE A 790 -13.40 4.58 21.31
CA ILE A 790 -14.81 4.93 21.44
C ILE A 790 -14.89 6.17 22.32
N ALA A 791 -15.34 7.30 21.77
CA ALA A 791 -15.48 8.56 22.49
C ALA A 791 -16.96 8.99 22.60
N GLU A 792 -17.40 9.24 23.83
CA GLU A 792 -18.75 9.69 24.19
C GLU A 792 -18.65 11.02 24.93
N GLY A 793 -18.62 12.14 24.18
CA GLY A 793 -18.31 13.46 24.74
C GLY A 793 -16.86 13.53 25.23
N GLU A 794 -16.66 13.88 26.50
CA GLU A 794 -15.33 13.91 27.15
C GLU A 794 -14.84 12.53 27.59
N GLU A 795 -15.74 11.55 27.66
CA GLU A 795 -15.40 10.24 28.18
C GLU A 795 -14.91 9.31 27.05
N ARG A 796 -13.83 8.56 27.27
CA ARG A 796 -13.19 7.75 26.22
C ARG A 796 -12.82 6.35 26.70
N VAL A 797 -12.99 5.35 25.83
CA VAL A 797 -12.50 3.99 26.02
C VAL A 797 -11.65 3.62 24.81
N THR A 798 -10.41 3.23 25.05
CA THR A 798 -9.48 2.83 23.99
C THR A 798 -9.12 1.36 24.14
N ILE A 799 -9.38 0.57 23.11
CA ILE A 799 -8.96 -0.82 23.00
C ILE A 799 -7.59 -0.82 22.30
N LEU A 800 -6.57 -1.34 22.96
CA LEU A 800 -5.21 -1.45 22.47
C LEU A 800 -5.00 -2.87 21.93
N ASN A 801 -4.60 -2.96 20.67
CA ASN A 801 -4.70 -4.19 19.88
C ASN A 801 -3.40 -5.01 19.82
N HIS A 802 -2.29 -4.51 20.36
CA HIS A 802 -1.00 -5.21 20.43
C HIS A 802 -0.54 -5.76 19.06
N GLY A 803 -0.73 -4.97 17.99
CA GLY A 803 -0.33 -5.32 16.63
C GLY A 803 -1.33 -6.19 15.86
N LEU A 804 -2.47 -6.57 16.45
CA LEU A 804 -3.54 -7.30 15.75
C LEU A 804 -4.34 -6.32 14.86
N PRO A 805 -4.30 -6.45 13.53
CA PRO A 805 -4.71 -5.35 12.67
C PRO A 805 -6.16 -5.40 12.19
N PHE A 806 -6.81 -6.57 12.10
CA PHE A 806 -8.08 -6.69 11.37
C PHE A 806 -9.30 -6.74 12.29
N HIS A 807 -10.26 -5.85 12.02
CA HIS A 807 -11.46 -5.69 12.83
C HIS A 807 -12.72 -5.55 11.96
N ARG A 808 -13.85 -6.02 12.51
CA ARG A 808 -15.15 -5.91 11.88
C ARG A 808 -16.18 -5.29 12.82
N LYS A 809 -16.80 -4.19 12.42
CA LYS A 809 -18.01 -3.65 13.06
C LYS A 809 -19.21 -4.57 12.74
N THR A 810 -19.90 -5.02 13.77
CA THR A 810 -20.99 -6.02 13.67
C THR A 810 -22.36 -5.46 14.09
N GLY A 811 -22.45 -4.13 14.08
CA GLY A 811 -23.63 -3.34 14.39
C GLY A 811 -23.23 -1.90 14.76
N PRO A 812 -24.17 -1.02 15.10
CA PRO A 812 -23.85 0.37 15.43
C PRO A 812 -23.00 0.52 16.69
N ARG A 813 -23.04 -0.49 17.59
CA ARG A 813 -22.42 -0.45 18.93
C ARG A 813 -21.63 -1.72 19.27
N MET A 814 -21.19 -2.45 18.24
CA MET A 814 -20.50 -3.73 18.38
C MET A 814 -19.33 -3.85 17.42
N LEU A 815 -18.24 -4.44 17.91
CA LEU A 815 -17.01 -4.68 17.19
C LEU A 815 -16.51 -6.10 17.47
N ASP A 816 -16.03 -6.78 16.43
CA ASP A 816 -15.30 -8.03 16.52
C ASP A 816 -13.83 -7.76 16.14
N SER A 817 -12.89 -8.10 17.02
CA SER A 817 -11.46 -8.20 16.68
C SER A 817 -11.13 -9.68 16.44
N MET A 818 -10.61 -9.97 15.26
CA MET A 818 -10.45 -11.34 14.77
C MET A 818 -9.24 -11.99 15.42
N LEU A 819 -9.42 -13.17 16.04
CA LEU A 819 -8.35 -13.90 16.72
C LEU A 819 -7.82 -15.04 15.85
N ILE A 820 -8.71 -15.81 15.23
CA ILE A 820 -8.35 -16.98 14.43
C ILE A 820 -9.23 -17.03 13.18
N VAL A 821 -8.58 -17.05 12.02
CA VAL A 821 -9.15 -17.30 10.69
C VAL A 821 -8.51 -18.56 10.10
N GLU A 822 -8.91 -18.97 8.89
CA GLU A 822 -8.25 -20.06 8.17
C GLU A 822 -6.73 -19.82 8.08
N GLY A 823 -5.92 -20.83 8.41
CA GLY A 823 -4.45 -20.75 8.35
C GLY A 823 -3.76 -20.14 9.57
N GLU A 824 -4.49 -19.60 10.54
CA GLU A 824 -3.90 -19.01 11.75
C GLU A 824 -3.48 -20.09 12.77
N THR A 825 -2.22 -20.05 13.22
CA THR A 825 -1.67 -21.02 14.18
C THR A 825 -1.58 -20.48 15.60
N LYS A 826 -1.54 -19.15 15.80
CA LYS A 826 -1.47 -18.55 17.14
C LYS A 826 -2.74 -18.82 17.94
N ARG A 827 -2.57 -19.10 19.23
CA ARG A 827 -3.66 -19.41 20.18
C ARG A 827 -3.67 -18.50 21.40
N GLU A 828 -2.71 -17.59 21.51
CA GLU A 828 -2.58 -16.62 22.60
C GLU A 828 -2.66 -15.20 22.04
N PHE A 829 -3.53 -14.38 22.64
CA PHE A 829 -3.79 -13.01 22.22
C PHE A 829 -3.85 -12.09 23.44
N GLN A 830 -3.56 -10.82 23.22
CA GLN A 830 -3.56 -9.82 24.28
C GLN A 830 -4.28 -8.56 23.81
N PHE A 831 -5.10 -8.00 24.70
CA PHE A 831 -5.67 -6.67 24.58
C PHE A 831 -5.42 -5.91 25.86
N SER A 832 -5.35 -4.60 25.75
CA SER A 832 -5.40 -3.72 26.92
C SER A 832 -6.51 -2.70 26.70
N ILE A 833 -7.26 -2.37 27.75
CA ILE A 833 -8.39 -1.43 27.68
C ILE A 833 -8.05 -0.24 28.57
N ALA A 834 -7.87 0.93 27.95
CA ALA A 834 -7.55 2.17 28.62
C ALA A 834 -8.78 3.06 28.79
N ILE A 835 -8.92 3.68 29.96
CA ILE A 835 -10.08 4.50 30.33
C ILE A 835 -9.66 5.97 30.47
N ASN A 836 -10.42 6.85 29.81
CA ASN A 836 -10.28 8.31 29.85
C ASN A 836 -8.83 8.79 29.62
N GLN A 837 -8.18 8.25 28.58
CA GLN A 837 -6.86 8.69 28.14
C GLN A 837 -7.01 9.54 26.87
N ASN A 838 -6.40 10.73 26.86
CA ASN A 838 -6.61 11.71 25.79
C ASN A 838 -5.80 11.42 24.52
N PHE A 839 -4.67 10.73 24.64
CA PHE A 839 -3.72 10.51 23.54
C PHE A 839 -3.56 9.00 23.33
N PRO A 840 -4.45 8.37 22.55
CA PRO A 840 -4.51 6.91 22.40
C PRO A 840 -3.19 6.34 21.86
N MET A 841 -2.50 7.07 20.99
CA MET A 841 -1.22 6.62 20.45
C MET A 841 -0.11 6.52 21.51
N GLN A 842 -0.08 7.43 22.50
CA GLN A 842 0.88 7.31 23.61
C GLN A 842 0.62 6.05 24.45
N ILE A 843 -0.64 5.74 24.71
CA ILE A 843 -1.01 4.59 25.53
C ILE A 843 -0.75 3.28 24.79
N ALA A 844 -1.04 3.22 23.48
CA ALA A 844 -0.72 2.05 22.67
C ALA A 844 0.79 1.77 22.64
N ARG A 845 1.63 2.80 22.40
CA ARG A 845 3.09 2.62 22.45
C ARG A 845 3.59 2.30 23.86
N ASN A 846 2.94 2.80 24.92
CA ASN A 846 3.29 2.42 26.30
C ASN A 846 3.15 0.92 26.54
N VAL A 847 2.12 0.26 26.00
CA VAL A 847 1.90 -1.18 26.21
C VAL A 847 2.67 -2.06 25.23
N MET A 848 3.04 -1.55 24.05
CA MET A 848 3.73 -2.32 23.01
C MET A 848 5.27 -2.21 23.08
N VAL A 849 5.80 -1.03 23.42
CA VAL A 849 7.25 -0.78 23.41
C VAL A 849 7.87 -1.13 24.78
N PRO A 850 8.89 -2.02 24.85
CA PRO A 850 9.48 -2.40 26.12
C PRO A 850 10.20 -1.24 26.83
N ALA A 851 10.32 -1.33 28.16
CA ALA A 851 11.18 -0.46 28.95
C ALA A 851 12.53 -1.12 29.21
N GLY A 852 13.61 -0.33 29.20
CA GLY A 852 14.93 -0.83 29.51
C GLY A 852 15.04 -1.13 31.00
N ASN A 853 15.61 -2.29 31.35
CA ASN A 853 15.82 -2.71 32.74
C ASN A 853 17.29 -3.14 32.91
N TYR A 854 18.04 -2.39 33.71
CA TYR A 854 19.46 -2.65 33.94
C TYR A 854 19.76 -2.84 35.43
N PRO A 855 19.92 -4.10 35.90
CA PRO A 855 20.41 -4.38 37.24
C PRO A 855 21.87 -3.92 37.39
N SER A 856 22.17 -3.20 38.46
CA SER A 856 23.52 -2.69 38.75
C SER A 856 23.91 -2.88 40.21
N GLN A 857 25.22 -3.04 40.46
CA GLN A 857 25.84 -3.10 41.79
C GLN A 857 26.39 -1.73 42.25
N VAL A 858 26.23 -0.71 41.40
CA VAL A 858 26.73 0.66 41.58
C VAL A 858 25.58 1.61 41.25
N GLY A 859 25.33 2.61 42.09
CA GLY A 859 24.18 3.51 42.00
C GLY A 859 24.02 4.31 43.31
N PRO A 860 23.07 5.26 43.41
CA PRO A 860 22.29 5.85 42.32
C PRO A 860 23.20 6.67 41.36
N PRO A 861 22.70 7.06 40.17
CA PRO A 861 23.41 8.00 39.30
C PRO A 861 23.78 9.30 40.04
N ARG A 862 24.96 9.86 39.77
CA ARG A 862 25.45 11.09 40.43
C ARG A 862 24.51 12.28 40.23
N MET A 863 23.81 12.31 39.10
CA MET A 863 22.89 13.38 38.73
C MET A 863 21.49 13.27 39.37
N GLY A 864 21.23 12.19 40.13
CA GLY A 864 19.96 11.94 40.80
C GLY A 864 19.42 10.54 40.52
N ASP A 865 18.39 10.15 41.27
CA ASP A 865 17.65 8.90 41.11
C ASP A 865 16.62 8.95 39.97
N GLN A 866 16.41 10.11 39.33
CA GLN A 866 15.58 10.25 38.13
C GLN A 866 16.07 11.40 37.24
N GLY A 867 15.82 11.30 35.93
CA GLY A 867 16.19 12.32 34.95
C GLY A 867 15.57 12.09 33.56
N TRP A 868 15.70 13.05 32.65
CA TRP A 868 15.19 12.96 31.27
C TRP A 868 16.26 13.40 30.26
N LEU A 869 16.18 12.89 29.03
CA LEU A 869 17.12 13.20 27.93
C LEU A 869 16.47 14.04 26.81
N PHE A 870 15.17 13.84 26.57
CA PHE A 870 14.38 14.66 25.65
C PHE A 870 13.05 15.06 26.27
N HIS A 871 12.53 16.21 25.87
CA HIS A 871 11.21 16.68 26.28
C HIS A 871 10.49 17.34 25.12
N VAL A 872 9.29 16.85 24.82
CA VAL A 872 8.36 17.42 23.83
C VAL A 872 7.20 18.06 24.60
N SER A 873 6.91 19.34 24.35
CA SER A 873 5.93 20.09 25.16
C SER A 873 4.47 19.75 24.90
N VAL A 874 4.16 19.01 23.83
CA VAL A 874 2.79 18.64 23.45
C VAL A 874 2.67 17.12 23.35
N SER A 875 1.56 16.56 23.82
CA SER A 875 1.39 15.11 23.93
C SER A 875 1.02 14.41 22.61
N ASN A 876 0.43 15.14 21.66
CA ASN A 876 0.11 14.62 20.33
C ASN A 876 1.31 14.61 19.37
N VAL A 877 2.51 14.98 19.83
CA VAL A 877 3.75 14.90 19.05
C VAL A 877 4.72 13.96 19.74
N GLN A 878 5.32 13.06 18.97
CA GLN A 878 6.23 12.04 19.48
C GLN A 878 7.54 12.00 18.71
N ILE A 879 8.62 11.63 19.38
CA ILE A 879 9.89 11.31 18.70
C ILE A 879 9.85 9.84 18.28
N THR A 880 10.13 9.57 17.00
CA THR A 880 10.23 8.20 16.48
C THR A 880 11.68 7.75 16.29
N ARG A 881 12.59 8.66 15.93
CA ARG A 881 13.99 8.36 15.65
C ARG A 881 14.95 9.45 16.13
N VAL A 882 16.19 9.03 16.41
CA VAL A 882 17.40 9.87 16.47
C VAL A 882 18.31 9.41 15.34
N MET A 883 18.79 10.35 14.52
CA MET A 883 19.46 10.08 13.24
C MET A 883 20.69 10.99 13.07
N ASP A 884 21.56 10.67 12.12
CA ASP A 884 22.71 11.52 11.82
C ASP A 884 22.30 12.83 11.13
N LEU A 885 23.21 13.81 11.20
CA LEU A 885 23.15 15.00 10.37
C LEU A 885 23.30 14.62 8.89
N LEU A 886 22.60 15.33 8.02
CA LEU A 886 22.75 15.21 6.58
C LEU A 886 23.43 16.47 6.05
N GLU A 887 24.28 16.30 5.04
CA GLU A 887 24.97 17.43 4.42
C GLU A 887 23.94 18.40 3.79
N SER A 888 24.09 19.70 4.08
CA SER A 888 23.29 20.72 3.42
C SER A 888 23.69 20.82 1.95
N THR A 889 22.74 20.64 1.04
CA THR A 889 22.95 20.83 -0.41
C THR A 889 23.12 22.30 -0.81
N HIS A 890 22.94 23.25 0.12
CA HIS A 890 23.16 24.68 -0.11
C HIS A 890 24.58 25.12 0.30
N GLN A 891 25.33 25.70 -0.66
CA GLN A 891 26.67 26.30 -0.46
C GLN A 891 26.74 27.43 0.60
N SER A 892 25.59 27.91 1.08
CA SER A 892 25.47 28.99 2.07
C SER A 892 25.28 28.53 3.50
N SER A 893 25.11 27.23 3.77
CA SER A 893 25.17 26.70 5.13
C SER A 893 26.63 26.71 5.60
N PRO A 894 26.95 27.25 6.79
CA PRO A 894 28.31 27.18 7.29
C PRO A 894 28.71 25.70 7.33
N ALA A 895 29.75 25.33 6.57
CA ALA A 895 30.34 24.01 6.68
C ALA A 895 30.60 23.73 8.16
N LEU A 896 30.20 22.56 8.65
CA LEU A 896 30.50 22.11 10.01
C LEU A 896 31.99 22.36 10.23
N THR A 897 32.32 23.39 11.02
CA THR A 897 33.69 23.60 11.46
C THR A 897 34.04 22.39 12.32
N GLY A 898 35.30 21.95 12.32
CA GLY A 898 35.71 20.69 12.95
C GLY A 898 35.40 20.53 14.46
N ASP A 899 34.86 21.57 15.10
CA ASP A 899 34.40 21.61 16.50
C ASP A 899 32.87 21.52 16.67
N SER A 900 32.07 21.33 15.61
CA SER A 900 30.61 21.27 15.70
C SER A 900 30.10 19.82 15.69
N SER A 901 29.21 19.49 16.65
CA SER A 901 28.57 18.17 16.78
C SER A 901 27.06 18.32 16.71
N GLY A 902 26.34 17.33 16.20
CA GLY A 902 24.87 17.38 16.16
C GLY A 902 24.26 16.05 15.77
N PHE A 903 22.94 16.02 15.76
CA PHE A 903 22.12 14.90 15.32
C PHE A 903 20.74 15.42 14.92
N ALA A 904 19.94 14.59 14.24
CA ALA A 904 18.55 14.88 13.93
C ALA A 904 17.59 14.04 14.78
N VAL A 905 16.38 14.54 14.99
CA VAL A 905 15.26 13.77 15.51
C VAL A 905 14.10 13.80 14.53
N ARG A 906 13.35 12.70 14.44
CA ARG A 906 12.10 12.66 13.68
C ARG A 906 10.91 12.80 14.62
N LEU A 907 10.03 13.75 14.30
CA LEU A 907 8.78 14.02 15.00
C LEU A 907 7.60 13.55 14.16
N ILE A 908 6.56 13.05 14.82
CA ILE A 908 5.26 12.72 14.21
C ILE A 908 4.13 13.37 15.02
N GLU A 909 3.18 14.01 14.34
CA GLU A 909 1.90 14.49 14.92
C GLU A 909 0.82 13.42 14.74
N THR A 910 0.12 13.04 15.81
CA THR A 910 -0.72 11.82 15.81
C THR A 910 -2.23 12.08 15.79
N GLU A 911 -2.70 13.32 16.04
CA GLU A 911 -4.11 13.62 16.28
C GLU A 911 -4.77 14.48 15.17
N GLY A 912 -4.02 14.90 14.16
CA GLY A 912 -4.52 15.75 13.08
C GLY A 912 -4.68 17.20 13.47
N ILE A 913 -3.84 17.70 14.38
CA ILE A 913 -3.98 19.05 14.92
C ILE A 913 -2.68 19.83 14.88
N HIS A 914 -2.72 21.00 14.23
CA HIS A 914 -1.61 21.94 14.20
C HIS A 914 -1.15 22.35 15.61
N ARG A 915 0.16 22.34 15.88
CA ARG A 915 0.75 22.70 17.17
C ARG A 915 2.12 23.37 17.02
N SER A 916 2.36 24.35 17.89
CA SER A 916 3.71 24.84 18.19
C SER A 916 4.34 23.97 19.28
N VAL A 917 5.49 23.37 18.98
CA VAL A 917 6.17 22.38 19.81
C VAL A 917 7.47 22.98 20.34
N LYS A 918 7.70 22.90 21.65
CA LYS A 918 9.00 23.16 22.27
C LYS A 918 9.74 21.84 22.45
N LEU A 919 10.79 21.63 21.67
CA LEU A 919 11.69 20.49 21.77
C LEU A 919 12.91 20.86 22.64
N ARG A 920 13.11 20.13 23.73
CA ARG A 920 14.32 20.21 24.56
C ARG A 920 15.11 18.91 24.53
N CYS A 921 16.42 19.03 24.71
CA CYS A 921 17.37 17.93 24.74
C CYS A 921 18.29 18.09 25.97
N PHE A 922 18.99 17.01 26.35
CA PHE A 922 20.01 16.98 27.40
C PHE A 922 21.17 17.97 27.19
N LYS A 923 21.29 18.57 25.99
CA LYS A 923 22.21 19.66 25.66
C LYS A 923 21.43 20.78 24.96
N SER A 924 21.79 22.04 25.23
CA SER A 924 21.18 23.20 24.58
C SER A 924 21.71 23.37 23.15
N PRO A 925 20.85 23.33 22.11
CA PRO A 925 21.28 23.54 20.74
C PRO A 925 21.67 25.00 20.49
N VAL A 926 22.53 25.21 19.50
CA VAL A 926 23.00 26.54 19.06
C VAL A 926 22.27 26.97 17.79
N SER A 927 21.90 26.01 16.96
CA SER A 927 21.02 26.21 15.80
C SER A 927 20.21 24.94 15.54
N ALA A 928 19.08 25.10 14.87
CA ALA A 928 18.23 24.00 14.45
C ALA A 928 17.57 24.31 13.12
N ARG A 929 17.27 23.27 12.34
CA ARG A 929 16.53 23.39 11.07
C ARG A 929 15.63 22.19 10.86
N GLN A 930 14.54 22.41 10.13
CA GLN A 930 13.74 21.33 9.56
C GLN A 930 14.31 20.98 8.18
N ARG A 931 14.47 19.69 7.90
CA ARG A 931 14.97 19.17 6.63
C ARG A 931 13.96 18.23 5.97
N ASP A 932 14.06 18.10 4.64
CA ASP A 932 13.51 16.96 3.92
C ASP A 932 14.34 15.70 4.18
N PHE A 933 13.93 14.56 3.62
CA PHE A 933 14.59 13.29 3.90
C PHE A 933 15.88 13.09 3.07
N HIS A 934 16.26 14.08 2.26
CA HIS A 934 17.53 14.15 1.52
C HIS A 934 18.52 15.18 2.11
N GLY A 935 18.14 15.90 3.18
CA GLY A 935 19.01 16.88 3.84
C GLY A 935 18.83 18.32 3.37
N LYS A 936 17.92 18.60 2.44
CA LYS A 936 17.61 19.98 2.02
C LYS A 936 16.85 20.67 3.15
N THR A 937 17.25 21.91 3.44
CA THR A 937 16.56 22.73 4.44
C THR A 937 15.18 23.14 3.94
N ILE A 938 14.14 22.80 4.70
CA ILE A 938 12.76 23.29 4.52
C ILE A 938 12.64 24.66 5.19
N VAL A 939 13.06 24.75 6.46
CA VAL A 939 13.00 25.99 7.26
C VAL A 939 14.05 25.99 8.37
N GLU A 940 14.62 27.17 8.66
CA GLU A 940 15.46 27.39 9.85
C GLU A 940 14.59 27.61 11.08
N LEU A 941 14.93 26.98 12.20
CA LEU A 941 14.10 26.95 13.40
C LEU A 941 14.70 27.83 14.51
N PRO A 942 13.88 28.65 15.19
CA PRO A 942 14.37 29.49 16.27
C PRO A 942 14.70 28.65 17.51
N VAL A 943 15.81 29.00 18.16
CA VAL A 943 16.19 28.48 19.48
C VAL A 943 15.90 29.55 20.53
N GLU A 944 14.95 29.27 21.43
CA GLU A 944 14.60 30.12 22.57
C GLU A 944 15.15 29.50 23.86
N GLU A 945 16.10 30.17 24.51
CA GLU A 945 16.78 29.67 25.70
C GLU A 945 17.46 28.31 25.46
N ASP A 946 16.80 27.23 25.87
CA ASP A 946 17.26 25.85 25.75
C ASP A 946 16.37 24.98 24.84
N ALA A 947 15.37 25.57 24.18
CA ALA A 947 14.36 24.87 23.40
C ALA A 947 14.33 25.31 21.93
N VAL A 948 14.09 24.35 21.04
CA VAL A 948 13.78 24.62 19.63
C VAL A 948 12.28 24.72 19.47
N LEU A 949 11.80 25.78 18.80
CA LEU A 949 10.39 25.87 18.42
C LEU A 949 10.18 25.24 17.05
N VAL A 950 9.22 24.31 16.97
CA VAL A 950 8.82 23.62 15.76
C VAL A 950 7.33 23.84 15.55
N GLU A 951 6.94 24.43 14.42
CA GLU A 951 5.54 24.45 14.00
C GLU A 951 5.25 23.16 13.25
N MET A 952 4.29 22.39 13.76
CA MET A 952 3.87 21.11 13.16
C MET A 952 2.46 21.27 12.58
N SER A 953 2.32 20.96 11.29
CA SER A 953 1.04 20.79 10.61
C SER A 953 0.32 19.51 11.08
N PRO A 954 -1.01 19.40 10.87
CA PRO A 954 -1.75 18.17 11.13
C PRO A 954 -1.07 16.94 10.49
N TYR A 955 -0.92 15.84 11.25
CA TYR A 955 -0.32 14.58 10.79
C TYR A 955 1.10 14.69 10.21
N GLU A 956 1.81 15.79 10.44
CA GLU A 956 3.11 16.02 9.85
C GLU A 956 4.18 15.06 10.43
N ILE A 957 5.05 14.56 9.55
CA ILE A 957 6.29 13.86 9.91
C ILE A 957 7.47 14.75 9.54
N ALA A 958 8.17 15.27 10.54
CA ALA A 958 9.22 16.27 10.36
C ALA A 958 10.59 15.78 10.89
N GLU A 959 11.67 16.07 10.16
CA GLU A 959 13.03 15.84 10.65
C GLU A 959 13.67 17.15 11.11
N ILE A 960 14.08 17.19 12.37
CA ILE A 960 14.63 18.36 13.03
C ILE A 960 16.10 18.11 13.33
N GLU A 961 16.99 18.81 12.63
CA GLU A 961 18.42 18.79 12.91
C GLU A 961 18.78 19.76 14.02
N LEU A 962 19.61 19.30 14.96
CA LEU A 962 20.10 20.06 16.10
C LEU A 962 21.63 20.13 16.04
N ILE A 963 22.19 21.34 16.11
CA ILE A 963 23.64 21.57 16.13
C ILE A 963 24.04 22.14 17.48
N PHE A 964 25.14 21.63 18.04
CA PHE A 964 25.70 22.02 19.32
C PHE A 964 27.15 22.54 19.17
N GLN A 965 27.56 23.45 20.04
CA GLN A 965 28.97 23.82 20.20
C GLN A 965 29.80 22.65 20.76
N GLY A 966 31.02 22.46 20.24
CA GLY A 966 32.00 21.49 20.75
C GLY A 966 32.50 21.79 22.16
N SER A 967 33.02 20.76 22.84
CA SER A 967 33.44 20.81 24.25
C SER A 967 34.94 21.03 24.41
N VAL A 968 35.34 21.89 25.35
CA VAL A 968 36.74 22.33 25.60
C VAL A 968 37.04 22.36 27.10
#